data_AF-A0A3G9JXY8-F1
#
_entry.id   AF-A0A3G9JXY8-F1
#
_cell.length_a   1.000
_cell.length_b   1.000
_cell.length_c   1.000
_cell.angle_alpha   90.00
_cell.angle_beta   90.00
_cell.angle_gamma   90.00
#
_symmetry.space_group_name_H-M   'P 1'
#
loop_
_entity.id
_entity.type
_entity.pdbx_description
1 polymer ?
#
loop_
_entity_poly.entity_id
_entity_poly.type
_entity_poly.pdbx_seq_one_letter_code
_entity_poly.pdbx_strand_id
1 'polypeptide(L)'
;MENRHLTEEIDFLKYWSIVKRHWLPATAVAMLPLMALLYLAFSSEKQYEASGKLKFKRENVTSALVTEAGEKIGKLDSLKVQDTPLDTEAEILQSAPIVTEVIKNLNLKDKKGELLIYEDFLKNLKVTNIPGTDILMVSYRSPSGDQSAKVVNEVMKNYLKNNITLNRAEVEAAKQFVSQQLPKAEKALREAESNLQSFKTKNQIVDLRGEASLLVQQIGQLDQQISQLQGEKAKVAAKSQELRQNIGTNPQKAIAQSKVNNSIAVQNARLKLQEVERELAVERTRYTEANPVVITLRDKQAVLKNLLNRAVQEAMTQPGSNSRVSQSKDLQDSLTEYLVSNEAENKGLIKQLTSLQETKAAYAQRAKQIPQLEQSQKVLERQVEIAQTSYQALRKNLQELEITEKQQVGNAQIVSDAVLSKYPKSSQKQLETIGIVVGGITYLLTTFLLELVSPSLKSIKEIKKIFPYTFLGSLPRPNKKMTNIILQEQPNSLFSQAYRRVLSQITIANPDKNPITVIVTSSIFGEGKSEVAANLALAKAELGSQVLIIDADLPNPQQQRIWSLDNDQGLSDILARKTQLSLAIKNISKNLDLILAGHQVINPLALFNSDKMESLLYESLETYDFIIIDAPPLLLNDITLQISPKTDGIIFVVNPEKLETTTAIQVQEILKKYQYNLLGLVVNGVRIDRESEPYFRYAKSYFNS
;
A
#
# COMPACT_ATOMS: atom_id res chain seq x y z
N MET A 1 -1.06 26.44 -41.98
CA MET A 1 -2.51 26.14 -41.87
C MET A 1 -2.81 25.24 -43.06
N GLU A 2 -3.30 24.02 -42.93
CA GLU A 2 -4.36 23.56 -42.05
C GLU A 2 -4.33 22.01 -42.02
N ASN A 3 -4.11 21.42 -40.85
CA ASN A 3 -4.29 19.98 -40.64
C ASN A 3 -5.79 19.69 -40.74
N ARG A 4 -6.23 19.03 -41.80
CA ARG A 4 -7.60 18.50 -41.90
C ARG A 4 -7.76 17.37 -40.88
N HIS A 5 -8.25 17.72 -39.70
CA HIS A 5 -8.90 16.78 -38.80
C HIS A 5 -10.10 16.18 -39.53
N LEU A 6 -9.94 14.96 -40.04
CA LEU A 6 -11.06 14.06 -40.28
C LEU A 6 -11.55 13.61 -38.89
N THR A 7 -12.42 14.41 -38.29
CA THR A 7 -13.32 13.87 -37.27
C THR A 7 -14.27 12.92 -38.00
N GLU A 8 -13.94 11.62 -38.00
CA GLU A 8 -14.94 10.59 -38.21
C GLU A 8 -15.97 10.75 -37.08
N GLU A 9 -17.01 11.55 -37.33
CA GLU A 9 -18.19 11.55 -36.48
C GLU A 9 -18.73 10.12 -36.48
N ILE A 10 -18.72 9.51 -35.31
CA ILE A 10 -19.35 8.21 -35.07
C ILE A 10 -20.84 8.42 -35.30
N ASP A 11 -21.29 8.13 -36.53
CA ASP A 11 -22.68 8.25 -36.91
C ASP A 11 -23.46 7.08 -36.29
N PHE A 12 -23.95 7.29 -35.06
CA PHE A 12 -24.67 6.29 -34.29
C PHE A 12 -25.87 5.70 -35.05
N LEU A 13 -26.48 6.46 -35.97
CA LEU A 13 -27.57 5.97 -36.83
C LEU A 13 -27.08 4.93 -37.84
N LYS A 14 -25.84 5.09 -38.35
CA LYS A 14 -25.19 4.12 -39.23
C LYS A 14 -24.92 2.82 -38.49
N TYR A 15 -24.32 2.89 -37.30
CA TYR A 15 -24.06 1.70 -36.48
C TYR A 15 -25.35 0.98 -36.07
N TRP A 16 -26.39 1.73 -35.70
CA TRP A 16 -27.69 1.14 -35.36
C TRP A 16 -28.32 0.38 -36.52
N SER A 17 -28.18 0.88 -37.75
CA SER A 17 -28.67 0.20 -38.95
C SER A 17 -27.92 -1.10 -39.25
N ILE A 18 -26.60 -1.13 -39.00
CA ILE A 18 -25.75 -2.33 -39.15
C ILE A 18 -26.15 -3.40 -38.13
N VAL A 19 -26.32 -3.00 -36.87
CA VAL A 19 -26.76 -3.88 -35.79
C VAL A 19 -28.14 -4.47 -36.11
N LYS A 20 -29.12 -3.64 -36.53
CA LYS A 20 -30.47 -4.11 -36.91
C LYS A 20 -30.46 -5.05 -38.12
N ARG A 21 -29.43 -5.02 -38.96
CA ARG A 21 -29.32 -5.87 -40.15
C ARG A 21 -28.79 -7.26 -39.82
N HIS A 22 -27.82 -7.34 -38.91
CA HIS A 22 -27.11 -8.59 -38.59
C HIS A 22 -27.41 -9.11 -37.19
N TRP A 23 -28.45 -8.60 -36.52
CA TRP A 23 -28.77 -8.98 -35.14
C TRP A 23 -29.02 -10.48 -34.97
N LEU A 24 -29.68 -11.16 -35.93
CA LEU A 24 -29.95 -12.60 -35.88
C LEU A 24 -28.67 -13.46 -35.89
N PRO A 25 -27.77 -13.35 -36.88
CA PRO A 25 -26.53 -14.12 -36.87
C PRO A 25 -25.58 -13.69 -35.74
N ALA A 26 -25.52 -12.40 -35.42
CA ALA A 26 -24.66 -11.91 -34.33
C ALA A 26 -25.14 -12.39 -32.95
N THR A 27 -26.46 -12.44 -32.70
CA THR A 27 -27.01 -13.01 -31.46
C THR A 27 -26.75 -14.51 -31.37
N ALA A 28 -26.91 -15.26 -32.47
CA ALA A 28 -26.64 -16.69 -32.50
C ALA A 28 -25.18 -17.02 -32.13
N VAL A 29 -24.21 -16.28 -32.67
CA VAL A 29 -22.79 -16.48 -32.37
C VAL A 29 -22.45 -16.02 -30.95
N ALA A 30 -22.99 -14.89 -30.49
CA ALA A 30 -22.74 -14.36 -29.15
C ALA A 30 -23.33 -15.24 -28.03
N MET A 31 -24.40 -15.99 -28.30
CA MET A 31 -25.03 -16.90 -27.34
C MET A 31 -24.18 -18.14 -27.05
N LEU A 32 -23.32 -18.60 -27.97
CA LEU A 32 -22.47 -19.77 -27.76
C LEU A 32 -21.50 -19.62 -26.57
N PRO A 33 -20.64 -18.58 -26.48
CA PRO A 33 -19.75 -18.40 -25.33
C PRO A 33 -20.53 -18.09 -24.04
N LEU A 34 -21.64 -17.36 -24.14
CA LEU A 34 -22.50 -17.05 -22.99
C LEU A 34 -23.08 -18.34 -22.38
N MET A 35 -23.65 -19.22 -23.21
CA MET A 35 -24.22 -20.51 -22.78
C MET A 35 -23.14 -21.45 -22.23
N ALA A 36 -21.96 -21.50 -22.84
CA ALA A 36 -20.85 -22.30 -22.34
C ALA A 36 -20.38 -21.84 -20.95
N LEU A 37 -20.24 -20.52 -20.75
CA LEU A 37 -19.81 -19.96 -19.46
C LEU A 37 -20.91 -20.05 -18.40
N LEU A 38 -22.18 -19.89 -18.77
CA LEU A 38 -23.32 -20.17 -17.88
C LEU A 38 -23.34 -21.65 -17.48
N TYR A 39 -23.15 -22.58 -18.40
CA TYR A 39 -23.08 -24.00 -18.09
C TYR A 39 -21.95 -24.33 -17.11
N LEU A 40 -20.76 -23.76 -17.31
CA LEU A 40 -19.64 -23.89 -16.36
C LEU A 40 -19.93 -23.23 -15.01
N ALA A 41 -20.61 -22.07 -15.01
CA ALA A 41 -21.00 -21.38 -13.79
C ALA A 41 -21.99 -22.21 -12.97
N PHE A 42 -22.96 -22.85 -13.61
CA PHE A 42 -23.93 -23.76 -12.97
C PHE A 42 -23.33 -25.12 -12.58
N SER A 43 -22.32 -25.59 -13.30
CA SER A 43 -21.61 -26.84 -13.01
C SER A 43 -20.54 -26.70 -11.92
N SER A 44 -20.18 -25.46 -11.54
CA SER A 44 -19.21 -25.23 -10.48
C SER A 44 -19.80 -25.54 -9.09
N GLU A 45 -19.09 -26.35 -8.30
CA GLU A 45 -19.51 -26.74 -6.96
C GLU A 45 -19.58 -25.51 -6.03
N LYS A 46 -20.68 -25.37 -5.28
CA LYS A 46 -20.84 -24.29 -4.30
C LYS A 46 -19.80 -24.44 -3.19
N GLN A 47 -18.96 -23.43 -2.99
CA GLN A 47 -17.98 -23.36 -1.91
C GLN A 47 -18.52 -22.49 -0.76
N TYR A 48 -18.43 -23.02 0.46
CA TYR A 48 -18.78 -22.32 1.70
C TYR A 48 -17.52 -21.87 2.42
N GLU A 49 -17.50 -20.61 2.86
CA GLU A 49 -16.40 -20.03 3.62
C GLU A 49 -16.86 -19.87 5.08
N ALA A 50 -16.07 -20.39 6.01
CA ALA A 50 -16.22 -20.12 7.44
C ALA A 50 -15.00 -19.29 7.91
N SER A 51 -15.20 -18.40 8.88
CA SER A 51 -14.10 -17.61 9.45
C SER A 51 -14.14 -17.51 10.97
N GLY A 52 -12.99 -17.66 11.59
CA GLY A 52 -12.75 -17.52 13.02
C GLY A 52 -11.71 -16.44 13.30
N LYS A 53 -11.61 -15.99 14.55
CA LYS A 53 -10.70 -14.90 14.95
C LYS A 53 -9.85 -15.30 16.15
N LEU A 54 -8.55 -15.09 16.03
CA LEU A 54 -7.55 -15.25 17.08
C LEU A 54 -6.99 -13.88 17.47
N LYS A 55 -6.95 -13.57 18.77
CA LYS A 55 -6.28 -12.38 19.31
C LYS A 55 -4.96 -12.78 19.95
N PHE A 56 -3.93 -12.00 19.66
CA PHE A 56 -2.58 -12.18 20.19
C PHE A 56 -2.28 -11.15 21.28
N LYS A 57 -1.51 -11.55 22.29
CA LYS A 57 -1.00 -10.69 23.36
C LYS A 57 0.49 -10.45 23.11
N ARG A 58 0.91 -9.18 23.15
CA ARG A 58 2.29 -8.77 22.80
C ARG A 58 3.36 -9.08 23.83
N GLU A 59 2.99 -9.40 25.07
CA GLU A 59 3.97 -9.62 26.15
C GLU A 59 4.40 -11.09 26.21
N ASN A 60 5.56 -11.40 25.63
CA ASN A 60 6.28 -12.63 25.96
C ASN A 60 6.94 -12.44 27.33
N VAL A 61 6.27 -12.95 28.37
CA VAL A 61 6.65 -12.84 29.78
C VAL A 61 8.05 -13.44 30.04
N THR A 62 8.48 -14.44 29.25
CA THR A 62 9.73 -15.18 29.44
C THR A 62 11.01 -14.36 29.21
N SER A 63 11.07 -13.53 28.16
CA SER A 63 12.30 -12.78 27.82
C SER A 63 12.60 -11.64 28.81
N ALA A 64 11.56 -11.06 29.42
CA ALA A 64 11.70 -9.98 30.40
C ALA A 64 12.18 -10.48 31.79
N LEU A 65 11.91 -11.74 32.12
CA LEU A 65 12.16 -12.30 33.45
C LEU A 65 13.57 -12.87 33.66
N VAL A 66 14.31 -13.16 32.58
CA VAL A 66 15.60 -13.87 32.71
C VAL A 66 16.79 -12.90 32.77
N THR A 67 16.77 -11.78 32.03
CA THR A 67 17.78 -10.71 32.12
C THR A 67 17.26 -9.40 31.50
N GLU A 68 17.64 -8.22 32.04
CA GLU A 68 17.42 -6.92 31.37
C GLU A 68 18.09 -6.86 29.97
N ALA A 69 19.17 -7.63 29.76
CA ALA A 69 19.79 -7.80 28.45
C ALA A 69 18.98 -8.74 27.52
N GLY A 70 18.32 -9.76 28.07
CA GLY A 70 17.47 -10.71 27.36
C GLY A 70 16.20 -10.07 26.80
N GLU A 71 15.72 -9.00 27.43
CA GLU A 71 14.62 -8.18 26.92
C GLU A 71 14.91 -7.59 25.52
N LYS A 72 16.19 -7.40 25.19
CA LYS A 72 16.65 -6.93 23.87
C LYS A 72 17.04 -8.05 22.90
N ILE A 73 17.36 -9.24 23.41
CA ILE A 73 17.89 -10.35 22.59
C ILE A 73 16.74 -11.26 22.08
N GLY A 74 15.58 -11.26 22.74
CA GLY A 74 14.40 -12.03 22.33
C GLY A 74 13.31 -11.24 21.59
N LYS A 75 13.39 -9.90 21.53
CA LYS A 75 12.47 -9.10 20.71
C LYS A 75 12.84 -9.27 19.25
N LEU A 76 12.06 -10.08 18.54
CA LEU A 76 12.01 -10.06 17.07
C LEU A 76 11.40 -8.72 16.66
N ASP A 77 12.20 -7.66 16.63
CA ASP A 77 11.82 -6.42 15.97
C ASP A 77 11.70 -6.73 14.47
N SER A 78 10.56 -6.36 13.89
CA SER A 78 10.29 -6.57 12.48
C SER A 78 11.38 -5.90 11.64
N LEU A 79 11.94 -6.64 10.68
CA LEU A 79 12.96 -6.12 9.74
C LEU A 79 12.45 -4.92 8.90
N LYS A 80 11.13 -4.67 8.95
CA LYS A 80 10.47 -3.45 8.48
C LYS A 80 9.66 -2.84 9.63
N VAL A 81 9.88 -1.55 9.90
CA VAL A 81 9.24 -0.74 10.96
C VAL A 81 7.69 -0.69 10.87
N GLN A 82 7.09 -1.21 9.79
CA GLN A 82 5.64 -1.19 9.54
C GLN A 82 4.93 -2.55 9.72
N ASP A 83 5.64 -3.67 9.80
CA ASP A 83 5.00 -5.00 9.87
C ASP A 83 4.76 -5.41 11.33
N THR A 84 3.50 -5.72 11.66
CA THR A 84 3.13 -6.29 12.96
C THR A 84 3.62 -7.73 13.07
N PRO A 85 3.99 -8.24 14.27
CA PRO A 85 4.39 -9.65 14.48
C PRO A 85 3.31 -10.69 14.12
N LEU A 86 2.11 -10.24 13.75
CA LEU A 86 0.99 -11.07 13.30
C LEU A 86 1.26 -11.81 11.99
N ASP A 87 2.13 -11.29 11.12
CA ASP A 87 2.43 -11.96 9.85
C ASP A 87 3.25 -13.24 10.09
N THR A 88 4.15 -13.22 11.08
CA THR A 88 4.86 -14.43 11.53
C THR A 88 3.87 -15.45 12.10
N GLU A 89 2.92 -15.01 12.93
CA GLU A 89 1.89 -15.90 13.48
C GLU A 89 0.95 -16.46 12.41
N ALA A 90 0.67 -15.67 11.37
CA ALA A 90 -0.10 -16.11 10.21
C ALA A 90 0.61 -17.20 9.40
N GLU A 91 1.95 -17.14 9.32
CA GLU A 91 2.77 -18.16 8.69
C GLU A 91 2.84 -19.42 9.56
N ILE A 92 2.98 -19.27 10.88
CA ILE A 92 2.96 -20.41 11.81
C ILE A 92 1.62 -21.15 11.72
N LEU A 93 0.50 -20.44 11.66
CA LEU A 93 -0.84 -21.03 11.45
C LEU A 93 -0.94 -21.89 10.18
N GLN A 94 -0.15 -21.56 9.16
CA GLN A 94 -0.10 -22.28 7.88
C GLN A 94 0.98 -23.37 7.84
N SER A 95 1.81 -23.49 8.87
CA SER A 95 2.92 -24.44 8.91
C SER A 95 2.47 -25.90 8.86
N ALA A 96 3.33 -26.75 8.29
CA ALA A 96 3.06 -28.18 8.12
C ALA A 96 2.64 -28.91 9.41
N PRO A 97 3.26 -28.70 10.59
CA PRO A 97 2.84 -29.41 11.81
C PRO A 97 1.38 -29.15 12.20
N ILE A 98 0.91 -27.91 12.07
CA ILE A 98 -0.47 -27.55 12.40
C ILE A 98 -1.43 -28.10 11.34
N VAL A 99 -1.14 -27.85 10.06
CA VAL A 99 -2.02 -28.24 8.95
C VAL A 99 -2.15 -29.75 8.81
N THR A 100 -1.03 -30.49 8.89
CA THR A 100 -1.06 -31.96 8.75
C THR A 100 -1.81 -32.63 9.90
N GLU A 101 -1.72 -32.10 11.13
CA GLU A 101 -2.50 -32.60 12.26
C GLU A 101 -4.00 -32.30 12.09
N VAL A 102 -4.38 -31.16 11.51
CA VAL A 102 -5.78 -30.86 11.18
C VAL A 102 -6.32 -31.82 10.11
N ILE A 103 -5.56 -32.04 9.03
CA ILE A 103 -5.94 -32.96 7.95
C ILE A 103 -6.18 -34.36 8.51
N LYS A 104 -5.28 -34.83 9.40
CA LYS A 104 -5.38 -36.14 10.04
C LYS A 104 -6.56 -36.22 11.03
N ASN A 105 -6.74 -35.23 11.89
CA ASN A 105 -7.79 -35.21 12.92
C ASN A 105 -9.19 -35.18 12.30
N LEU A 106 -9.37 -34.42 11.22
CA LEU A 106 -10.65 -34.30 10.53
C LEU A 106 -10.81 -35.30 9.38
N ASN A 107 -9.81 -36.16 9.14
CA ASN A 107 -9.78 -37.14 8.05
C ASN A 107 -10.17 -36.50 6.70
N LEU A 108 -9.57 -35.35 6.40
CA LEU A 108 -9.88 -34.58 5.19
C LEU A 108 -9.34 -35.31 3.98
N LYS A 109 -10.23 -35.57 3.02
CA LYS A 109 -9.91 -36.36 1.82
C LYS A 109 -10.08 -35.55 0.55
N ASP A 110 -9.30 -35.91 -0.45
CA ASP A 110 -9.43 -35.41 -1.81
C ASP A 110 -10.59 -36.12 -2.57
N LYS A 111 -10.76 -35.77 -3.86
CA LYS A 111 -11.80 -36.37 -4.71
C LYS A 111 -11.57 -37.87 -5.00
N LYS A 112 -10.35 -38.39 -4.78
CA LYS A 112 -9.98 -39.80 -4.96
C LYS A 112 -10.14 -40.61 -3.66
N GLY A 113 -10.44 -39.95 -2.54
CA GLY A 113 -10.61 -40.57 -1.23
C GLY A 113 -9.32 -40.74 -0.44
N GLU A 114 -8.20 -40.19 -0.93
CA GLU A 114 -6.92 -40.13 -0.23
C GLU A 114 -6.87 -38.92 0.70
N LEU A 115 -6.01 -38.94 1.72
CA LEU A 115 -5.86 -37.78 2.60
C LEU A 115 -5.38 -36.56 1.80
N LEU A 116 -5.97 -35.41 2.10
CA LEU A 116 -5.62 -34.16 1.44
C LEU A 116 -4.13 -33.84 1.65
N ILE A 117 -3.43 -33.47 0.59
CA ILE A 117 -2.04 -33.03 0.69
C ILE A 117 -1.97 -31.60 1.24
N TYR A 118 -0.83 -31.26 1.83
CA TYR A 118 -0.59 -29.96 2.47
C TYR A 118 -0.86 -28.77 1.53
N GLU A 119 -0.37 -28.85 0.29
CA GLU A 119 -0.50 -27.76 -0.69
C GLU A 119 -1.97 -27.52 -1.09
N ASP A 120 -2.78 -28.58 -1.20
CA ASP A 120 -4.19 -28.48 -1.54
C ASP A 120 -5.04 -27.96 -0.37
N PHE A 121 -4.61 -28.24 0.86
CA PHE A 121 -5.21 -27.63 2.04
C PHE A 121 -4.95 -26.11 2.06
N LEU A 122 -3.70 -25.69 1.82
CA LEU A 122 -3.33 -24.27 1.84
C LEU A 122 -4.04 -23.43 0.77
N LYS A 123 -4.34 -23.99 -0.40
CA LYS A 123 -5.14 -23.29 -1.43
C LYS A 123 -6.50 -22.81 -0.91
N ASN A 124 -7.05 -23.53 0.08
CA ASN A 124 -8.37 -23.27 0.65
C ASN A 124 -8.32 -22.58 2.02
N LEU A 125 -7.17 -22.59 2.71
CA LEU A 125 -6.93 -21.87 3.95
C LEU A 125 -6.45 -20.44 3.65
N LYS A 126 -7.07 -19.45 4.28
CA LYS A 126 -6.62 -18.06 4.21
C LYS A 126 -6.53 -17.47 5.60
N VAL A 127 -5.35 -16.96 5.94
CA VAL A 127 -5.09 -16.23 7.19
C VAL A 127 -4.78 -14.78 6.83
N THR A 128 -5.50 -13.83 7.45
CA THR A 128 -5.33 -12.40 7.19
C THR A 128 -5.30 -11.63 8.49
N ASN A 129 -4.42 -10.64 8.59
CA ASN A 129 -4.43 -9.66 9.66
C ASN A 129 -5.59 -8.66 9.47
N ILE A 130 -6.15 -8.18 10.59
CA ILE A 130 -7.09 -7.06 10.60
C ILE A 130 -6.29 -5.81 10.94
N PRO A 131 -6.08 -4.87 9.98
CA PRO A 131 -5.24 -3.70 10.18
C PRO A 131 -5.63 -2.89 11.43
N GLY A 132 -4.63 -2.45 12.19
CA GLY A 132 -4.83 -1.68 13.42
C GLY A 132 -5.27 -2.52 14.63
N THR A 133 -5.26 -3.85 14.54
CA THR A 133 -5.63 -4.75 15.65
C THR A 133 -4.63 -5.90 15.80
N ASP A 134 -4.54 -6.49 16.99
CA ASP A 134 -3.76 -7.71 17.24
C ASP A 134 -4.56 -8.99 16.94
N ILE A 135 -5.37 -8.98 15.86
CA ILE A 135 -6.30 -10.06 15.50
C ILE A 135 -5.94 -10.64 14.13
N LEU A 136 -5.81 -11.98 14.08
CA LEU A 136 -5.82 -12.74 12.84
C LEU A 136 -7.20 -13.34 12.59
N MET A 137 -7.65 -13.22 11.34
CA MET A 137 -8.83 -13.91 10.84
C MET A 137 -8.38 -15.13 10.05
N VAL A 138 -8.82 -16.31 10.48
CA VAL A 138 -8.57 -17.60 9.82
C VAL A 138 -9.84 -17.99 9.08
N SER A 139 -9.73 -18.33 7.80
CA SER A 139 -10.87 -18.73 6.99
C SER A 139 -10.55 -19.93 6.12
N TYR A 140 -11.53 -20.81 5.91
CA TYR A 140 -11.37 -22.01 5.08
C TYR A 140 -12.55 -22.18 4.13
N ARG A 141 -12.27 -22.66 2.91
CA ARG A 141 -13.28 -22.93 1.87
C ARG A 141 -13.42 -24.42 1.60
N SER A 142 -14.66 -24.89 1.61
CA SER A 142 -15.01 -26.29 1.32
C SER A 142 -16.41 -26.40 0.70
N PRO A 143 -16.72 -27.47 -0.07
CA PRO A 143 -18.08 -27.78 -0.49
C PRO A 143 -19.08 -27.96 0.67
N SER A 144 -18.59 -28.28 1.88
CA SER A 144 -19.42 -28.41 3.08
C SER A 144 -19.16 -27.25 4.04
N GLY A 145 -20.21 -26.48 4.37
CA GLY A 145 -20.12 -25.42 5.37
C GLY A 145 -19.70 -25.95 6.75
N ASP A 146 -20.29 -27.06 7.20
CA ASP A 146 -19.91 -27.71 8.46
C ASP A 146 -18.42 -28.10 8.48
N GLN A 147 -17.91 -28.63 7.35
CA GLN A 147 -16.49 -28.93 7.22
C GLN A 147 -15.63 -27.66 7.28
N SER A 148 -16.01 -26.57 6.60
CA SER A 148 -15.28 -25.30 6.69
C SER A 148 -15.19 -24.79 8.12
N ALA A 149 -16.29 -24.83 8.88
CA ALA A 149 -16.31 -24.39 10.27
C ALA A 149 -15.44 -25.29 11.18
N LYS A 150 -15.56 -26.62 11.03
CA LYS A 150 -14.73 -27.59 11.76
C LYS A 150 -13.25 -27.41 11.47
N VAL A 151 -12.87 -27.21 10.19
CA VAL A 151 -11.48 -27.00 9.80
C VAL A 151 -10.92 -25.74 10.45
N VAL A 152 -11.62 -24.60 10.36
CA VAL A 152 -11.14 -23.35 10.98
C VAL A 152 -10.99 -23.49 12.49
N ASN A 153 -11.97 -24.09 13.16
CA ASN A 153 -11.90 -24.33 14.61
C ASN A 153 -10.74 -25.25 14.99
N GLU A 154 -10.53 -26.33 14.23
CA GLU A 154 -9.44 -27.28 14.49
C GLU A 154 -8.06 -26.67 14.22
N VAL A 155 -7.91 -25.84 13.18
CA VAL A 155 -6.69 -25.05 12.92
C VAL A 155 -6.39 -24.14 14.11
N MET A 156 -7.36 -23.34 14.55
CA MET A 156 -7.17 -22.43 15.69
C MET A 156 -6.83 -23.20 16.97
N LYS A 157 -7.50 -24.33 17.22
CA LYS A 157 -7.26 -25.19 18.39
C LYS A 157 -5.87 -25.83 18.36
N ASN A 158 -5.45 -26.39 17.23
CA ASN A 158 -4.13 -27.00 17.08
C ASN A 158 -3.02 -25.95 17.19
N TYR A 159 -3.23 -24.76 16.63
CA TYR A 159 -2.33 -23.64 16.83
C TYR A 159 -2.20 -23.27 18.32
N LEU A 160 -3.32 -23.10 19.05
CA LEU A 160 -3.28 -22.80 20.48
C LEU A 160 -2.57 -23.88 21.28
N LYS A 161 -2.83 -25.16 20.98
CA LYS A 161 -2.15 -26.29 21.63
C LYS A 161 -0.64 -26.26 21.38
N ASN A 162 -0.22 -26.01 20.14
CA ASN A 162 1.18 -25.87 19.78
C ASN A 162 1.83 -24.66 20.46
N ASN A 163 1.16 -23.52 20.47
CA ASN A 163 1.60 -22.29 21.11
C ASN A 163 1.81 -22.46 22.62
N ILE A 164 0.86 -23.08 23.32
CA ILE A 164 0.99 -23.41 24.75
C ILE A 164 2.19 -24.35 24.98
N THR A 165 2.40 -25.34 24.10
CA THR A 165 3.51 -26.29 24.21
C THR A 165 4.87 -25.60 24.04
N LEU A 166 5.00 -24.73 23.03
CA LEU A 166 6.23 -23.97 22.78
C LEU A 166 6.52 -22.98 23.92
N ASN A 167 5.53 -22.19 24.34
CA ASN A 167 5.69 -21.25 25.45
C ASN A 167 6.06 -21.97 26.75
N ARG A 168 5.47 -23.14 27.00
CA ARG A 168 5.82 -23.97 28.16
C ARG A 168 7.28 -24.44 28.08
N ALA A 169 7.74 -24.90 26.92
CA ALA A 169 9.13 -25.32 26.74
C ALA A 169 10.13 -24.18 27.00
N GLU A 170 9.80 -22.95 26.59
CA GLU A 170 10.60 -21.76 26.91
C GLU A 170 10.66 -21.47 28.42
N VAL A 171 9.51 -21.52 29.10
CA VAL A 171 9.43 -21.32 30.56
C VAL A 171 10.23 -22.40 31.28
N GLU A 172 10.13 -23.66 30.86
CA GLU A 172 10.89 -24.78 31.43
C GLU A 172 12.42 -24.58 31.24
N ALA A 173 12.87 -24.14 30.06
CA ALA A 173 14.28 -23.84 29.80
C ALA A 173 14.79 -22.66 30.65
N ALA A 174 14.01 -21.59 30.77
CA ALA A 174 14.33 -20.45 31.62
C ALA A 174 14.40 -20.85 33.10
N LYS A 175 13.43 -21.65 33.57
CA LYS A 175 13.40 -22.19 34.94
C LYS A 175 14.62 -23.06 35.21
N GLN A 176 15.01 -23.91 34.25
CA GLN A 176 16.21 -24.75 34.38
C GLN A 176 17.48 -23.89 34.51
N PHE A 177 17.60 -22.83 33.70
CA PHE A 177 18.73 -21.90 33.82
C PHE A 177 18.79 -21.23 35.19
N VAL A 178 17.68 -20.63 35.66
CA VAL A 178 17.63 -19.97 36.98
C VAL A 178 17.89 -20.96 38.11
N SER A 179 17.32 -22.17 38.03
CA SER A 179 17.53 -23.24 39.02
C SER A 179 18.99 -23.71 39.10
N GLN A 180 19.75 -23.65 38.00
CA GLN A 180 21.18 -23.95 37.99
C GLN A 180 22.05 -22.79 38.53
N GLN A 181 21.60 -21.55 38.40
CA GLN A 181 22.34 -20.37 38.89
C GLN A 181 22.06 -20.08 40.37
N LEU A 182 20.85 -20.40 40.87
CA LEU A 182 20.45 -20.09 42.23
C LEU A 182 21.40 -20.68 43.30
N PRO A 183 21.85 -21.96 43.23
CA PRO A 183 22.81 -22.51 44.18
C PRO A 183 24.19 -21.82 44.12
N LYS A 184 24.60 -21.33 42.94
CA LYS A 184 25.87 -20.58 42.79
C LYS A 184 25.77 -19.22 43.45
N ALA A 185 24.65 -18.52 43.28
CA ALA A 185 24.38 -17.25 43.94
C ALA A 185 24.26 -17.41 45.46
N GLU A 186 23.59 -18.47 45.94
CA GLU A 186 23.51 -18.80 47.36
C GLU A 186 24.89 -19.07 47.96
N LYS A 187 25.73 -19.86 47.26
CA LYS A 187 27.11 -20.11 47.67
C LYS A 187 27.93 -18.82 47.74
N ALA A 188 27.83 -17.96 46.73
CA ALA A 188 28.52 -16.67 46.71
C ALA A 188 28.07 -15.75 47.87
N LEU A 189 26.78 -15.74 48.20
CA LEU A 189 26.25 -15.01 49.36
C LEU A 189 26.84 -15.55 50.66
N ARG A 190 26.79 -16.88 50.86
CA ARG A 190 27.37 -17.50 52.07
C ARG A 190 28.87 -17.25 52.20
N GLU A 191 29.61 -17.26 51.10
CA GLU A 191 31.03 -16.93 51.08
C GLU A 191 31.27 -15.46 51.45
N ALA A 192 30.50 -14.52 50.90
CA ALA A 192 30.59 -13.11 51.25
C ALA A 192 30.25 -12.85 52.73
N GLU A 193 29.17 -13.46 53.24
CA GLU A 193 28.76 -13.37 54.65
C GLU A 193 29.83 -13.96 55.58
N SER A 194 30.38 -15.13 55.24
CA SER A 194 31.45 -15.79 55.98
C SER A 194 32.73 -14.93 56.01
N ASN A 195 33.08 -14.29 54.90
CA ASN A 195 34.22 -13.37 54.82
C ASN A 195 34.02 -12.14 55.71
N LEU A 196 32.83 -11.54 55.70
CA LEU A 196 32.49 -10.42 56.58
C LEU A 196 32.53 -10.82 58.06
N GLN A 197 31.96 -11.99 58.39
CA GLN A 197 31.96 -12.51 59.76
C GLN A 197 33.38 -12.84 60.25
N SER A 198 34.19 -13.45 59.40
CA SER A 198 35.60 -13.76 59.69
C SER A 198 36.41 -12.48 59.88
N PHE A 199 36.18 -11.46 59.06
CA PHE A 199 36.80 -10.15 59.22
C PHE A 199 36.41 -9.47 60.55
N LYS A 200 35.11 -9.48 60.91
CA LYS A 200 34.64 -8.94 62.18
C LYS A 200 35.23 -9.67 63.38
N THR A 201 35.24 -11.00 63.34
CA THR A 201 35.77 -11.85 64.44
C THR A 201 37.28 -11.68 64.60
N LYS A 202 38.05 -11.73 63.51
CA LYS A 202 39.52 -11.60 63.52
C LYS A 202 39.98 -10.25 64.07
N ASN A 203 39.24 -9.19 63.77
CA ASN A 203 39.57 -7.83 64.20
C ASN A 203 38.80 -7.38 65.45
N GLN A 204 38.03 -8.28 66.08
CA GLN A 204 37.19 -8.03 67.27
C GLN A 204 36.25 -6.82 67.09
N ILE A 205 35.67 -6.69 65.90
CA ILE A 205 34.85 -5.56 65.51
C ILE A 205 33.41 -5.79 65.96
N VAL A 206 32.94 -4.96 66.88
CA VAL A 206 31.53 -4.85 67.26
C VAL A 206 30.95 -3.57 66.65
N ASP A 207 31.55 -2.42 66.96
CA ASP A 207 31.23 -1.11 66.39
C ASP A 207 32.49 -0.25 66.27
N LEU A 208 33.02 -0.14 65.05
CA LEU A 208 34.21 0.67 64.76
C LEU A 208 33.98 2.18 64.98
N ARG A 209 32.76 2.68 64.72
CA ARG A 209 32.47 4.12 64.84
C ARG A 209 32.37 4.51 66.30
N GLY A 210 31.69 3.69 67.10
CA GLY A 210 31.66 3.82 68.56
C GLY A 210 33.06 3.73 69.16
N GLU A 211 33.87 2.74 68.74
CA GLU A 211 35.25 2.58 69.21
C GLU A 211 36.12 3.80 68.87
N ALA A 212 36.05 4.33 67.64
CA ALA A 212 36.79 5.52 67.24
C ALA A 212 36.45 6.75 68.09
N SER A 213 35.15 7.00 68.31
CA SER A 213 34.70 8.13 69.12
C SER A 213 35.19 8.01 70.57
N LEU A 214 35.12 6.81 71.14
CA LEU A 214 35.59 6.53 72.50
C LEU A 214 37.10 6.68 72.64
N LEU A 215 37.89 6.20 71.67
CA LEU A 215 39.35 6.37 71.68
C LEU A 215 39.75 7.84 71.60
N VAL A 216 39.11 8.63 70.74
CA VAL A 216 39.38 10.09 70.64
C VAL A 216 39.07 10.78 71.97
N GLN A 217 37.96 10.43 72.62
CA GLN A 217 37.62 10.95 73.94
C GLN A 217 38.64 10.56 75.02
N GLN A 218 39.06 9.29 75.06
CA GLN A 218 40.06 8.78 76.00
C GLN A 218 41.42 9.45 75.80
N ILE A 219 41.85 9.64 74.55
CA ILE A 219 43.08 10.38 74.23
C ILE A 219 43.00 11.81 74.76
N GLY A 220 41.87 12.50 74.58
CA GLY A 220 41.66 13.84 75.12
C GLY A 220 41.72 13.90 76.66
N GLN A 221 41.14 12.91 77.35
CA GLN A 221 41.23 12.79 78.81
C GLN A 221 42.66 12.53 79.28
N LEU A 222 43.40 11.64 78.61
CA LEU A 222 44.81 11.38 78.90
C LEU A 222 45.67 12.63 78.65
N ASP A 223 45.40 13.40 77.60
CA ASP A 223 46.10 14.66 77.33
C ASP A 223 45.92 15.69 78.45
N GLN A 224 44.72 15.77 79.01
CA GLN A 224 44.45 16.62 80.17
C GLN A 224 45.22 16.15 81.41
N GLN A 225 45.24 14.85 81.71
CA GLN A 225 45.97 14.29 82.86
C GLN A 225 47.49 14.45 82.72
N ILE A 226 48.02 14.18 81.52
CA ILE A 226 49.45 14.36 81.19
C ILE A 226 49.83 15.83 81.38
N SER A 227 49.01 16.76 80.90
CA SER A 227 49.27 18.20 81.05
C SER A 227 49.28 18.63 82.52
N GLN A 228 48.37 18.10 83.35
CA GLN A 228 48.34 18.34 84.79
C GLN A 228 49.60 17.81 85.50
N LEU A 229 49.96 16.54 85.26
CA LEU A 229 51.15 15.92 85.86
C LEU A 229 52.46 16.56 85.38
N GLN A 230 52.52 17.03 84.13
CA GLN A 230 53.66 17.82 83.63
C GLN A 230 53.79 19.14 84.40
N GLY A 231 52.68 19.81 84.70
CA GLY A 231 52.64 21.00 85.54
C GLY A 231 53.11 20.73 86.98
N GLU A 232 52.64 19.65 87.59
CA GLU A 232 53.08 19.22 88.94
C GLU A 232 54.57 18.87 88.96
N LYS A 233 55.04 18.11 87.97
CA LYS A 233 56.46 17.78 87.80
C LYS A 233 57.31 19.04 87.68
N ALA A 234 56.88 20.01 86.88
CA ALA A 234 57.56 21.29 86.73
C ALA A 234 57.61 22.07 88.05
N LYS A 235 56.52 22.03 88.83
CA LYS A 235 56.44 22.64 90.18
C LYS A 235 57.41 21.99 91.17
N VAL A 236 57.46 20.66 91.22
CA VAL A 236 58.39 19.91 92.09
C VAL A 236 59.84 20.13 91.64
N ALA A 237 60.12 20.11 90.33
CA ALA A 237 61.45 20.39 89.80
C ALA A 237 61.93 21.82 90.14
N ALA A 238 61.05 22.82 90.03
CA ALA A 238 61.36 24.19 90.42
C ALA A 238 61.67 24.32 91.92
N LYS A 239 60.87 23.66 92.79
CA LYS A 239 61.13 23.60 94.24
C LYS A 239 62.48 22.95 94.54
N SER A 240 62.77 21.77 93.97
CA SER A 240 64.05 21.09 94.16
C SER A 240 65.24 21.92 93.70
N GLN A 241 65.10 22.66 92.61
CA GLN A 241 66.15 23.57 92.11
C GLN A 241 66.37 24.76 93.05
N GLU A 242 65.30 25.37 93.56
CA GLU A 242 65.37 26.44 94.59
C GLU A 242 66.10 25.93 95.84
N LEU A 243 65.77 24.73 96.33
CA LEU A 243 66.43 24.12 97.48
C LEU A 243 67.91 23.78 97.22
N ARG A 244 68.26 23.22 96.05
CA ARG A 244 69.66 22.91 95.69
C ARG A 244 70.53 24.17 95.63
N GLN A 245 69.99 25.30 95.16
CA GLN A 245 70.68 26.59 95.17
C GLN A 245 70.90 27.13 96.60
N ASN A 246 70.01 26.80 97.54
CA ASN A 246 70.08 27.27 98.92
C ASN A 246 71.02 26.43 99.82
N ILE A 247 71.26 25.14 99.50
CA ILE A 247 72.06 24.21 100.32
C ILE A 247 73.58 24.47 100.30
N GLY A 248 74.07 25.44 99.52
CA GLY A 248 75.47 25.90 99.53
C GLY A 248 75.72 27.23 100.23
N THR A 249 74.70 27.88 100.80
CA THR A 249 74.83 29.24 101.33
C THR A 249 74.82 29.29 102.86
N ASN A 250 75.91 29.86 103.42
CA ASN A 250 76.18 30.18 104.82
C ASN A 250 74.90 30.34 105.70
N PRO A 251 74.74 29.68 106.87
CA PRO A 251 73.53 29.70 107.72
C PRO A 251 72.96 31.09 108.05
N GLN A 252 73.76 32.16 107.91
CA GLN A 252 73.29 33.55 108.03
C GLN A 252 72.34 33.97 106.89
N LYS A 253 72.45 33.39 105.68
CA LYS A 253 71.52 33.60 104.57
C LYS A 253 70.18 32.86 104.76
N ALA A 254 70.16 31.71 105.43
CA ALA A 254 68.92 30.99 105.75
C ALA A 254 68.03 31.77 106.75
N ILE A 255 68.64 32.44 107.72
CA ILE A 255 67.93 33.32 108.67
C ILE A 255 67.45 34.60 107.97
N ALA A 256 68.23 35.16 107.04
CA ALA A 256 67.78 36.26 106.18
C ALA A 256 66.65 35.82 105.23
N GLN A 257 66.68 34.59 104.73
CA GLN A 257 65.66 34.02 103.85
C GLN A 257 64.34 33.73 104.58
N SER A 258 64.35 33.31 105.85
CA SER A 258 63.12 33.22 106.65
C SER A 258 62.50 34.60 106.89
N LYS A 259 63.32 35.63 107.15
CA LYS A 259 62.87 37.03 107.29
C LYS A 259 62.30 37.61 105.98
N VAL A 260 62.93 37.29 104.85
CA VAL A 260 62.48 37.68 103.51
C VAL A 260 61.22 36.94 103.08
N ASN A 261 61.10 35.63 103.37
CA ASN A 261 59.89 34.85 103.07
C ASN A 261 58.68 35.32 103.90
N ASN A 262 58.89 35.85 105.11
CA ASN A 262 57.81 36.38 105.96
C ASN A 262 57.48 37.86 105.70
N SER A 263 58.24 38.56 104.84
CA SER A 263 57.92 39.93 104.47
C SER A 263 56.71 39.97 103.54
N ILE A 264 55.63 40.60 103.99
CA ILE A 264 54.38 40.78 103.20
C ILE A 264 54.67 41.47 101.86
N ALA A 265 55.62 42.41 101.83
CA ALA A 265 56.03 43.10 100.60
C ALA A 265 56.68 42.15 99.58
N VAL A 266 57.52 41.23 100.04
CA VAL A 266 58.19 40.23 99.21
C VAL A 266 57.20 39.18 98.70
N GLN A 267 56.29 38.71 99.56
CA GLN A 267 55.23 37.77 99.19
C GLN A 267 54.32 38.35 98.09
N ASN A 268 53.86 39.58 98.26
CA ASN A 268 53.00 40.25 97.27
C ASN A 268 53.72 40.50 95.93
N ALA A 269 54.99 40.89 95.96
CA ALA A 269 55.79 41.07 94.74
C ALA A 269 56.02 39.73 94.02
N ARG A 270 56.28 38.63 94.76
CA ARG A 270 56.46 37.28 94.21
C ARG A 270 55.18 36.75 93.57
N LEU A 271 54.02 36.94 94.22
CA LEU A 271 52.72 36.53 93.67
C LEU A 271 52.40 37.26 92.36
N LYS A 272 52.55 38.59 92.32
CA LYS A 272 52.32 39.38 91.10
C LYS A 272 53.29 39.01 89.98
N LEU A 273 54.54 38.71 90.31
CA LEU A 273 55.53 38.26 89.33
C LEU A 273 55.15 36.89 88.75
N GLN A 274 54.70 35.97 89.61
CA GLN A 274 54.30 34.62 89.21
C GLN A 274 53.04 34.62 88.33
N GLU A 275 52.11 35.55 88.59
CA GLU A 275 50.93 35.79 87.75
C GLU A 275 51.32 36.25 86.34
N VAL A 276 52.18 37.27 86.25
CA VAL A 276 52.68 37.77 84.96
C VAL A 276 53.48 36.70 84.20
N GLU A 277 54.27 35.87 84.89
CA GLU A 277 55.03 34.78 84.25
C GLU A 277 54.12 33.69 83.68
N ARG A 278 53.01 33.38 84.36
CA ARG A 278 51.98 32.45 83.86
C ARG A 278 51.31 33.01 82.61
N GLU A 279 50.93 34.29 82.61
CA GLU A 279 50.34 34.96 81.44
C GLU A 279 51.32 34.94 80.26
N LEU A 280 52.59 35.27 80.50
CA LEU A 280 53.63 35.28 79.48
C LEU A 280 53.87 33.86 78.89
N ALA A 281 53.77 32.81 79.70
CA ALA A 281 53.89 31.42 79.24
C ALA A 281 52.70 30.97 78.37
N VAL A 282 51.47 31.41 78.71
CA VAL A 282 50.27 31.14 77.89
C VAL A 282 50.36 31.91 76.57
N GLU A 283 50.69 33.20 76.61
CA GLU A 283 50.72 34.04 75.41
C GLU A 283 51.87 33.64 74.45
N ARG A 284 52.98 33.11 74.96
CA ARG A 284 54.07 32.55 74.14
C ARG A 284 53.71 31.27 73.37
N THR A 285 52.61 30.58 73.73
CA THR A 285 52.09 29.48 72.90
C THR A 285 51.36 29.99 71.66
N ARG A 286 50.94 31.27 71.66
CA ARG A 286 50.12 31.90 70.61
C ARG A 286 50.86 32.97 69.81
N TYR A 287 51.82 33.67 70.43
CA TYR A 287 52.50 34.83 69.87
C TYR A 287 54.02 34.72 69.96
N THR A 288 54.74 35.34 69.02
CA THR A 288 56.21 35.38 68.96
C THR A 288 56.79 36.48 69.87
N GLU A 289 58.09 36.42 70.17
CA GLU A 289 58.80 37.34 71.08
C GLU A 289 58.70 38.84 70.69
N ALA A 290 58.37 39.15 69.43
CA ALA A 290 58.24 40.51 68.92
C ALA A 290 56.82 41.09 69.05
N ASN A 291 55.84 40.32 69.54
CA ASN A 291 54.47 40.79 69.67
C ASN A 291 54.36 41.85 70.81
N PRO A 292 53.64 42.97 70.60
CA PRO A 292 53.46 44.01 71.63
C PRO A 292 52.94 43.50 72.98
N VAL A 293 52.07 42.50 72.99
CA VAL A 293 51.54 41.89 74.21
C VAL A 293 52.65 41.18 74.98
N VAL A 294 53.53 40.45 74.28
CA VAL A 294 54.68 39.76 74.89
C VAL A 294 55.71 40.77 75.40
N ILE A 295 55.97 41.85 74.66
CA ILE A 295 56.87 42.93 75.08
C ILE A 295 56.36 43.63 76.35
N THR A 296 55.08 44.02 76.37
CA THR A 296 54.50 44.70 77.55
C THR A 296 54.48 43.82 78.80
N LEU A 297 54.18 42.53 78.66
CA LEU A 297 54.28 41.57 79.77
C LEU A 297 55.72 41.38 80.23
N ARG A 298 56.69 41.39 79.30
CA ARG A 298 58.12 41.33 79.62
C ARG A 298 58.59 42.57 80.39
N ASP A 299 58.13 43.76 79.99
CA ASP A 299 58.44 45.00 80.68
C ASP A 299 57.83 45.01 82.09
N LYS A 300 56.57 44.58 82.23
CA LYS A 300 55.93 44.37 83.55
C LYS A 300 56.71 43.38 84.41
N GLN A 301 57.18 42.27 83.83
CA GLN A 301 58.02 41.29 84.52
C GLN A 301 59.33 41.94 85.00
N ALA A 302 59.98 42.76 84.17
CA ALA A 302 61.21 43.46 84.54
C ALA A 302 60.99 44.45 85.70
N VAL A 303 59.89 45.22 85.65
CA VAL A 303 59.51 46.15 86.74
C VAL A 303 59.24 45.39 88.04
N LEU A 304 58.48 44.29 87.98
CA LEU A 304 58.15 43.47 89.16
C LEU A 304 59.39 42.78 89.74
N LYS A 305 60.33 42.34 88.90
CA LYS A 305 61.63 41.82 89.36
C LYS A 305 62.42 42.87 90.12
N ASN A 306 62.43 44.12 89.65
CA ASN A 306 63.11 45.21 90.35
C ASN A 306 62.42 45.55 91.68
N LEU A 307 61.08 45.56 91.72
CA LEU A 307 60.33 45.76 92.96
C LEU A 307 60.58 44.63 93.98
N LEU A 308 60.59 43.38 93.52
CA LEU A 308 60.91 42.23 94.35
C LEU A 308 62.32 42.36 94.95
N ASN A 309 63.31 42.73 94.14
CA ASN A 309 64.69 42.94 94.60
C ASN A 309 64.79 44.03 95.68
N ARG A 310 64.06 45.14 95.54
CA ARG A 310 64.01 46.18 96.58
C ARG A 310 63.34 45.69 97.85
N ALA A 311 62.20 45.02 97.74
CA ALA A 311 61.48 44.48 98.89
C ALA A 311 62.33 43.45 99.65
N VAL A 312 63.14 42.66 98.93
CA VAL A 312 64.11 41.72 99.52
C VAL A 312 65.22 42.47 100.26
N GLN A 313 65.75 43.56 99.70
CA GLN A 313 66.77 44.38 100.36
C GLN A 313 66.24 45.08 101.62
N GLU A 314 65.02 45.60 101.60
CA GLU A 314 64.38 46.23 102.76
C GLU A 314 64.07 45.24 103.88
N ALA A 315 63.70 44.00 103.55
CA ALA A 315 63.48 42.94 104.54
C ALA A 315 64.77 42.46 105.22
N MET A 316 65.95 42.76 104.65
CA MET A 316 67.26 42.37 105.21
C MET A 316 67.82 43.35 106.25
N THR A 317 67.29 44.58 106.39
CA THR A 317 67.94 45.66 107.18
C THR A 317 67.38 45.86 108.60
N GLN A 318 66.42 45.07 109.08
CA GLN A 318 65.90 45.19 110.47
C GLN A 318 66.76 44.45 111.53
N PRO A 319 67.16 45.12 112.64
CA PRO A 319 68.00 44.53 113.68
C PRO A 319 67.18 43.66 114.65
N GLY A 320 67.53 42.38 114.76
CA GLY A 320 66.92 41.44 115.69
C GLY A 320 67.80 40.21 115.96
N SER A 321 68.25 40.14 117.21
CA SER A 321 68.76 39.06 118.08
C SER A 321 69.54 37.88 117.48
N ASN A 322 70.82 37.82 117.84
CA ASN A 322 71.69 36.66 117.71
C ASN A 322 71.21 35.49 118.59
N SER A 323 70.92 34.34 118.00
CA SER A 323 70.93 33.04 118.68
C SER A 323 71.66 32.04 117.76
N ARG A 324 72.77 31.50 118.30
CA ARG A 324 73.85 30.85 117.57
C ARG A 324 73.63 29.33 117.45
N VAL A 325 73.76 28.83 116.21
CA VAL A 325 74.60 27.69 115.80
C VAL A 325 74.13 26.25 116.10
N SER A 326 73.14 25.98 116.96
CA SER A 326 72.63 24.59 117.13
C SER A 326 71.48 24.17 116.20
N GLN A 327 70.75 25.12 115.60
CA GLN A 327 69.68 24.82 114.63
C GLN A 327 70.16 24.60 113.19
N SER A 328 71.44 24.86 112.89
CA SER A 328 71.94 24.76 111.51
C SER A 328 72.11 23.32 111.03
N LYS A 329 72.41 22.36 111.92
CA LYS A 329 72.56 20.94 111.56
C LYS A 329 71.20 20.27 111.35
N ASP A 330 70.25 20.48 112.27
CA ASP A 330 68.87 19.97 112.13
C ASP A 330 68.15 20.56 110.91
N LEU A 331 68.41 21.84 110.57
CA LEU A 331 67.87 22.46 109.35
C LEU A 331 68.52 21.87 108.09
N GLN A 332 69.81 21.54 108.12
CA GLN A 332 70.52 20.97 106.98
C GLN A 332 70.11 19.51 106.72
N ASP A 333 69.86 18.74 107.79
CA ASP A 333 69.30 17.39 107.71
C ASP A 333 67.85 17.42 107.20
N SER A 334 67.02 18.36 107.68
CA SER A 334 65.64 18.54 107.21
C SER A 334 65.54 19.00 105.75
N LEU A 335 66.44 19.89 105.29
CA LEU A 335 66.51 20.31 103.88
C LEU A 335 66.95 19.16 102.96
N THR A 336 67.86 18.30 103.44
CA THR A 336 68.30 17.10 102.71
C THR A 336 67.18 16.08 102.60
N GLU A 337 66.45 15.82 103.69
CA GLU A 337 65.27 14.95 103.70
C GLU A 337 64.17 15.48 102.77
N TYR A 338 63.91 16.80 102.79
CA TYR A 338 62.93 17.44 101.90
C TYR A 338 63.36 17.38 100.42
N LEU A 339 64.65 17.49 100.12
CA LEU A 339 65.16 17.29 98.76
C LEU A 339 65.02 15.84 98.28
N VAL A 340 65.38 14.86 99.11
CA VAL A 340 65.22 13.44 98.78
C VAL A 340 63.74 13.11 98.55
N SER A 341 62.84 13.67 99.36
CA SER A 341 61.40 13.55 99.20
C SER A 341 60.90 14.12 97.87
N ASN A 342 61.27 15.36 97.52
CA ASN A 342 60.89 15.97 96.24
C ASN A 342 61.51 15.23 95.03
N GLU A 343 62.71 14.67 95.15
CA GLU A 343 63.33 13.90 94.08
C GLU A 343 62.68 12.52 93.89
N ALA A 344 62.25 11.89 94.99
CA ALA A 344 61.39 10.71 94.93
C ALA A 344 60.03 11.02 94.31
N GLU A 345 59.39 12.14 94.67
CA GLU A 345 58.14 12.63 94.07
C GLU A 345 58.30 12.89 92.57
N ASN A 346 59.35 13.60 92.14
CA ASN A 346 59.65 13.86 90.73
C ASN A 346 59.86 12.55 89.94
N LYS A 347 60.60 11.58 90.51
CA LYS A 347 60.73 10.25 89.89
C LYS A 347 59.40 9.51 89.78
N GLY A 348 58.53 9.63 90.79
CA GLY A 348 57.16 9.10 90.77
C GLY A 348 56.32 9.71 89.64
N LEU A 349 56.32 11.05 89.53
CA LEU A 349 55.62 11.79 88.49
C LEU A 349 56.15 11.45 87.09
N ILE A 350 57.46 11.26 86.92
CA ILE A 350 58.05 10.79 85.66
C ILE A 350 57.51 9.40 85.30
N LYS A 351 57.50 8.45 86.24
CA LYS A 351 56.96 7.11 85.98
C LYS A 351 55.48 7.14 85.60
N GLN A 352 54.67 7.95 86.28
CA GLN A 352 53.25 8.12 85.94
C GLN A 352 53.08 8.74 84.55
N LEU A 353 53.82 9.80 84.23
CA LEU A 353 53.80 10.43 82.91
C LEU A 353 54.18 9.46 81.81
N THR A 354 55.25 8.66 81.99
CA THR A 354 55.66 7.67 81.00
C THR A 354 54.55 6.63 80.78
N SER A 355 53.93 6.11 81.85
CA SER A 355 52.82 5.15 81.74
C SER A 355 51.60 5.73 81.02
N LEU A 356 51.23 6.99 81.30
CA LEU A 356 50.13 7.65 80.58
C LEU A 356 50.47 7.93 79.12
N GLN A 357 51.72 8.32 78.82
CA GLN A 357 52.17 8.52 77.44
C GLN A 357 52.19 7.22 76.64
N GLU A 358 52.62 6.11 77.24
CA GLU A 358 52.54 4.77 76.64
C GLU A 358 51.09 4.36 76.37
N THR A 359 50.18 4.59 77.32
CA THR A 359 48.74 4.31 77.16
C THR A 359 48.13 5.15 76.04
N LYS A 360 48.44 6.45 76.00
CA LYS A 360 48.02 7.36 74.93
C LYS A 360 48.53 6.90 73.57
N ALA A 361 49.81 6.50 73.49
CA ALA A 361 50.40 6.01 72.25
C ALA A 361 49.71 4.73 71.76
N ALA A 362 49.36 3.81 72.66
CA ALA A 362 48.60 2.61 72.32
C ALA A 362 47.20 2.95 71.76
N TYR A 363 46.47 3.86 72.39
CA TYR A 363 45.16 4.31 71.90
C TYR A 363 45.25 5.06 70.57
N ALA A 364 46.25 5.93 70.40
CA ALA A 364 46.49 6.64 69.15
C ALA A 364 46.84 5.68 68.00
N GLN A 365 47.61 4.63 68.28
CA GLN A 365 47.93 3.60 67.30
C GLN A 365 46.69 2.79 66.89
N ARG A 366 45.83 2.43 67.83
CA ARG A 366 44.56 1.76 67.55
C ARG A 366 43.63 2.67 66.72
N ALA A 367 43.51 3.95 67.09
CA ALA A 367 42.69 4.91 66.36
C ALA A 367 43.13 5.09 64.90
N LYS A 368 44.44 5.03 64.61
CA LYS A 368 44.97 5.08 63.23
C LYS A 368 44.56 3.88 62.37
N GLN A 369 44.32 2.72 62.97
CA GLN A 369 43.93 1.50 62.24
C GLN A 369 42.43 1.50 61.88
N ILE A 370 41.59 2.18 62.66
CA ILE A 370 40.13 2.13 62.48
C ILE A 370 39.67 2.56 61.08
N PRO A 371 40.15 3.66 60.47
CA PRO A 371 39.71 4.04 59.12
C PRO A 371 39.96 2.97 58.05
N GLN A 372 41.10 2.26 58.14
CA GLN A 372 41.42 1.15 57.23
C GLN A 372 40.47 -0.03 57.45
N LEU A 373 40.17 -0.35 58.72
CA LEU A 373 39.20 -1.39 59.07
C LEU A 373 37.79 -1.03 58.60
N GLU A 374 37.35 0.23 58.73
CA GLU A 374 36.03 0.69 58.26
C GLU A 374 35.94 0.56 56.73
N GLN A 375 37.00 0.93 56.01
CA GLN A 375 37.04 0.79 54.56
C GLN A 375 36.95 -0.69 54.13
N SER A 376 37.75 -1.57 54.75
CA SER A 376 37.69 -3.01 54.46
C SER A 376 36.32 -3.61 54.80
N GLN A 377 35.72 -3.20 55.93
CA GLN A 377 34.37 -3.61 56.31
C GLN A 377 33.35 -3.20 55.24
N LYS A 378 33.35 -1.94 54.79
CA LYS A 378 32.41 -1.46 53.77
C LYS A 378 32.53 -2.21 52.44
N VAL A 379 33.73 -2.60 52.04
CA VAL A 379 33.93 -3.41 50.83
C VAL A 379 33.29 -4.79 50.98
N LEU A 380 33.47 -5.44 52.13
CA LEU A 380 32.86 -6.74 52.41
C LEU A 380 31.33 -6.64 52.54
N GLU A 381 30.82 -5.61 53.23
CA GLU A 381 29.38 -5.32 53.32
C GLU A 381 28.76 -5.13 51.93
N ARG A 382 29.43 -4.39 51.04
CA ARG A 382 28.98 -4.23 49.65
C ARG A 382 28.97 -5.55 48.89
N GLN A 383 29.95 -6.43 49.10
CA GLN A 383 29.96 -7.76 48.47
C GLN A 383 28.78 -8.61 48.93
N VAL A 384 28.46 -8.56 50.24
CA VAL A 384 27.26 -9.22 50.79
C VAL A 384 26.00 -8.65 50.14
N GLU A 385 25.87 -7.32 50.06
CA GLU A 385 24.70 -6.65 49.46
C GLU A 385 24.50 -7.04 47.98
N ILE A 386 25.57 -7.07 47.18
CA ILE A 386 25.52 -7.47 45.77
C ILE A 386 25.09 -8.94 45.64
N ALA A 387 25.70 -9.83 46.43
CA ALA A 387 25.39 -11.25 46.40
C ALA A 387 23.95 -11.52 46.88
N GLN A 388 23.50 -10.81 47.90
CA GLN A 388 22.15 -10.90 48.45
C GLN A 388 21.11 -10.43 47.44
N THR A 389 21.32 -9.27 46.82
CA THR A 389 20.43 -8.73 45.78
C THR A 389 20.33 -9.68 44.59
N SER A 390 21.47 -10.23 44.15
CA SER A 390 21.53 -11.21 43.05
C SER A 390 20.76 -12.49 43.38
N TYR A 391 20.96 -13.03 44.59
CA TYR A 391 20.25 -14.22 45.06
C TYR A 391 18.73 -13.96 45.17
N GLN A 392 18.33 -12.83 45.74
CA GLN A 392 16.91 -12.45 45.87
C GLN A 392 16.24 -12.27 44.51
N ALA A 393 16.93 -11.62 43.55
CA ALA A 393 16.43 -11.47 42.18
C ALA A 393 16.22 -12.84 41.50
N LEU A 394 17.22 -13.73 41.54
CA LEU A 394 17.09 -15.08 40.98
C LEU A 394 15.97 -15.88 41.65
N ARG A 395 15.81 -15.76 42.98
CA ARG A 395 14.74 -16.44 43.70
C ARG A 395 13.35 -15.91 43.32
N LYS A 396 13.22 -14.59 43.16
CA LYS A 396 11.99 -13.96 42.69
C LYS A 396 11.66 -14.41 41.27
N ASN A 397 12.63 -14.39 40.36
CA ASN A 397 12.45 -14.82 38.98
C ASN A 397 12.06 -16.31 38.92
N LEU A 398 12.65 -17.17 39.76
CA LEU A 398 12.26 -18.57 39.85
C LEU A 398 10.78 -18.71 40.27
N GLN A 399 10.34 -17.95 41.28
CA GLN A 399 8.95 -17.97 41.75
C GLN A 399 7.97 -17.51 40.66
N GLU A 400 8.31 -16.46 39.92
CA GLU A 400 7.48 -15.96 38.79
C GLU A 400 7.42 -16.98 37.65
N LEU A 401 8.54 -17.66 37.34
CA LEU A 401 8.58 -18.74 36.35
C LEU A 401 7.74 -19.96 36.79
N GLU A 402 7.78 -20.35 38.07
CA GLU A 402 6.95 -21.44 38.61
C GLU A 402 5.44 -21.13 38.57
N ILE A 403 5.06 -19.87 38.80
CA ILE A 403 3.68 -19.41 38.65
C ILE A 403 3.27 -19.47 37.18
N THR A 404 4.11 -18.97 36.28
CA THR A 404 3.84 -18.92 34.83
C THR A 404 3.71 -20.33 34.23
N GLU A 405 4.59 -21.25 34.62
CA GLU A 405 4.54 -22.66 34.21
C GLU A 405 3.19 -23.32 34.58
N LYS A 406 2.66 -23.02 35.77
CA LYS A 406 1.38 -23.56 36.24
C LYS A 406 0.15 -22.95 35.57
N GLN A 407 0.23 -21.70 35.09
CA GLN A 407 -0.92 -21.04 34.48
C GLN A 407 -1.23 -21.52 33.06
N GLN A 408 -0.31 -22.26 32.38
CA GLN A 408 -0.50 -22.79 31.02
C GLN A 408 -1.01 -21.75 30.00
N VAL A 409 -0.63 -20.49 30.14
CA VAL A 409 -1.18 -19.40 29.31
C VAL A 409 -0.41 -19.32 27.99
N GLY A 410 -1.10 -19.56 26.87
CA GLY A 410 -0.61 -19.20 25.54
C GLY A 410 -0.70 -17.69 25.31
N ASN A 411 0.10 -17.15 24.38
CA ASN A 411 0.04 -15.73 24.02
C ASN A 411 -1.09 -15.43 22.99
N ALA A 412 -1.94 -16.41 22.69
CA ALA A 412 -3.08 -16.28 21.79
C ALA A 412 -4.39 -16.77 22.43
N GLN A 413 -5.52 -16.21 22.02
CA GLN A 413 -6.86 -16.61 22.45
C GLN A 413 -7.86 -16.59 21.30
N ILE A 414 -8.81 -17.53 21.27
CA ILE A 414 -9.93 -17.48 20.33
C ILE A 414 -10.90 -16.38 20.77
N VAL A 415 -11.15 -15.42 19.89
CA VAL A 415 -12.13 -14.34 20.08
C VAL A 415 -13.50 -14.77 19.58
N SER A 416 -13.52 -15.50 18.47
CA SER A 416 -14.73 -16.06 17.90
C SER A 416 -14.41 -17.37 17.19
N ASP A 417 -15.21 -18.40 17.49
CA ASP A 417 -15.24 -19.64 16.71
C ASP A 417 -15.64 -19.36 15.26
N ALA A 418 -15.46 -20.36 14.41
CA ALA A 418 -15.74 -20.28 12.99
C ALA A 418 -17.22 -20.01 12.71
N VAL A 419 -17.51 -18.83 12.16
CA VAL A 419 -18.86 -18.43 11.72
C VAL A 419 -18.97 -18.64 10.21
N LEU A 420 -20.08 -19.24 9.78
CA LEU A 420 -20.39 -19.43 8.37
C LEU A 420 -20.76 -18.11 7.70
N SER A 421 -20.19 -17.84 6.54
CA SER A 421 -20.66 -16.75 5.68
C SER A 421 -22.11 -17.00 5.28
N LYS A 422 -22.96 -15.95 5.41
CA LYS A 422 -24.40 -16.01 5.06
C LYS A 422 -24.68 -16.42 3.61
N TYR A 423 -23.70 -16.25 2.71
CA TYR A 423 -23.83 -16.59 1.31
C TYR A 423 -22.66 -17.46 0.85
N PRO A 424 -22.91 -18.52 0.05
CA PRO A 424 -21.85 -19.30 -0.58
C PRO A 424 -21.06 -18.41 -1.53
N LYS A 425 -19.74 -18.49 -1.47
CA LYS A 425 -18.83 -17.69 -2.29
C LYS A 425 -18.60 -18.45 -3.58
N SER A 426 -19.59 -18.44 -4.45
CA SER A 426 -19.54 -19.13 -5.74
C SER A 426 -18.76 -18.32 -6.77
N SER A 427 -17.93 -18.99 -7.56
CA SER A 427 -17.33 -18.40 -8.77
C SER A 427 -18.38 -18.07 -9.84
N GLN A 428 -19.63 -18.55 -9.67
CA GLN A 428 -20.77 -18.32 -10.54
C GLN A 428 -20.93 -16.85 -10.92
N LYS A 429 -20.87 -15.92 -9.96
CA LYS A 429 -21.04 -14.49 -10.24
C LYS A 429 -19.90 -13.91 -11.10
N GLN A 430 -18.68 -14.43 -10.97
CA GLN A 430 -17.53 -13.99 -11.78
C GLN A 430 -17.60 -14.56 -13.20
N LEU A 431 -17.99 -15.84 -13.34
CA LEU A 431 -18.18 -16.48 -14.65
C LEU A 431 -19.36 -15.86 -15.42
N GLU A 432 -20.44 -15.49 -14.74
CA GLU A 432 -21.57 -14.76 -15.32
C GLU A 432 -21.14 -13.39 -15.89
N THR A 433 -20.33 -12.63 -15.16
CA THR A 433 -19.83 -11.32 -15.64
C THR A 433 -18.87 -11.48 -16.82
N ILE A 434 -17.96 -12.46 -16.78
CA ILE A 434 -17.07 -12.76 -17.91
C ILE A 434 -17.88 -13.19 -19.14
N GLY A 435 -18.92 -14.00 -18.95
CA GLY A 435 -19.81 -14.42 -20.03
C GLY A 435 -20.50 -13.27 -20.74
N ILE A 436 -21.03 -12.31 -20.00
CA ILE A 436 -21.68 -11.11 -20.57
C ILE A 436 -20.67 -10.29 -21.38
N VAL A 437 -19.47 -10.08 -20.87
CA VAL A 437 -18.43 -9.29 -21.54
C VAL A 437 -17.98 -9.97 -22.84
N VAL A 438 -17.66 -11.27 -22.78
CA VAL A 438 -17.24 -12.04 -23.96
C VAL A 438 -18.35 -12.11 -25.00
N GLY A 439 -19.60 -12.37 -24.59
CA GLY A 439 -20.75 -12.37 -25.48
C GLY A 439 -20.93 -11.03 -26.21
N GLY A 440 -20.82 -9.90 -25.49
CA GLY A 440 -20.91 -8.56 -26.06
C GLY A 440 -19.83 -8.25 -27.10
N ILE A 441 -18.57 -8.62 -26.81
CA ILE A 441 -17.45 -8.44 -27.75
C ILE A 441 -17.69 -9.27 -29.02
N THR A 442 -18.09 -10.54 -28.86
CA THR A 442 -18.31 -11.45 -29.99
C THR A 442 -19.48 -10.96 -30.86
N TYR A 443 -20.53 -10.39 -30.26
CA TYR A 443 -21.65 -9.76 -30.96
C TYR A 443 -21.19 -8.62 -31.86
N LEU A 444 -20.44 -7.66 -31.30
CA LEU A 444 -19.91 -6.52 -32.05
C LEU A 444 -18.99 -6.97 -33.19
N LEU A 445 -18.05 -7.88 -32.90
CA LEU A 445 -17.11 -8.41 -33.89
C LEU A 445 -17.85 -9.07 -35.07
N THR A 446 -18.86 -9.89 -34.77
CA THR A 446 -19.65 -10.59 -35.81
C THR A 446 -20.45 -9.61 -36.67
N THR A 447 -21.08 -8.59 -36.06
CA THR A 447 -21.80 -7.55 -36.83
C THR A 447 -20.90 -6.79 -37.79
N PHE A 448 -19.66 -6.52 -37.38
CA PHE A 448 -18.69 -5.80 -38.20
C PHE A 448 -18.13 -6.67 -39.33
N LEU A 449 -17.77 -7.93 -39.05
CA LEU A 449 -17.27 -8.86 -40.07
C LEU A 449 -18.32 -9.14 -41.17
N LEU A 450 -19.59 -9.28 -40.79
CA LEU A 450 -20.68 -9.45 -41.77
C LEU A 450 -20.95 -8.18 -42.60
N GLU A 451 -20.52 -7.00 -42.14
CA GLU A 451 -20.62 -5.75 -42.89
C GLU A 451 -19.57 -5.66 -44.01
N LEU A 452 -18.34 -6.10 -43.73
CA LEU A 452 -17.21 -6.03 -44.67
C LEU A 452 -17.38 -6.90 -45.92
N VAL A 453 -18.27 -7.89 -45.88
CA VAL A 453 -18.43 -8.90 -46.94
C VAL A 453 -19.42 -8.46 -48.04
N SER A 454 -20.00 -7.24 -48.02
CA SER A 454 -21.01 -6.84 -49.04
C SER A 454 -20.88 -5.38 -49.54
N PRO A 455 -20.05 -5.11 -50.57
CA PRO A 455 -19.88 -3.79 -51.17
C PRO A 455 -20.87 -3.52 -52.32
N SER A 456 -22.17 -3.40 -52.04
CA SER A 456 -23.17 -2.95 -53.03
C SER A 456 -23.68 -1.54 -52.69
N LEU A 457 -23.98 -0.74 -53.73
CA LEU A 457 -24.49 0.64 -53.62
C LEU A 457 -25.94 0.65 -53.16
N LYS A 458 -26.18 0.48 -51.86
CA LYS A 458 -27.51 0.21 -51.32
C LYS A 458 -28.39 1.46 -51.10
N SER A 459 -27.93 2.65 -51.49
CA SER A 459 -28.63 3.92 -51.24
C SER A 459 -28.73 4.79 -52.50
N ILE A 460 -29.94 5.32 -52.78
CA ILE A 460 -30.15 6.33 -53.83
C ILE A 460 -29.20 7.53 -53.69
N LYS A 461 -28.84 7.93 -52.47
CA LYS A 461 -27.90 9.04 -52.24
C LYS A 461 -26.50 8.75 -52.79
N GLU A 462 -26.04 7.51 -52.65
CA GLU A 462 -24.74 7.07 -53.16
C GLU A 462 -24.77 7.00 -54.70
N ILE A 463 -25.87 6.52 -55.28
CA ILE A 463 -26.07 6.49 -56.75
C ILE A 463 -26.08 7.92 -57.31
N LYS A 464 -26.83 8.85 -56.71
CA LYS A 464 -26.88 10.27 -57.13
C LYS A 464 -25.50 10.96 -57.03
N LYS A 465 -24.64 10.49 -56.12
CA LYS A 465 -23.27 11.01 -55.99
C LYS A 465 -22.36 10.51 -57.11
N ILE A 466 -22.52 9.26 -57.55
CA ILE A 466 -21.72 8.65 -58.61
C ILE A 466 -22.21 9.10 -60.00
N PHE A 467 -23.53 9.15 -60.20
CA PHE A 467 -24.18 9.55 -61.44
C PHE A 467 -24.86 10.92 -61.27
N PRO A 468 -24.15 12.03 -61.58
CA PRO A 468 -24.67 13.39 -61.44
C PRO A 468 -25.59 13.78 -62.61
N TYR A 469 -26.53 12.90 -62.96
CA TYR A 469 -27.52 13.12 -64.03
C TYR A 469 -28.90 13.43 -63.44
N THR A 470 -29.77 14.02 -64.27
CA THR A 470 -31.15 14.34 -63.88
C THR A 470 -31.86 13.09 -63.36
N PHE A 471 -32.32 13.12 -62.11
CA PHE A 471 -33.02 11.99 -61.50
C PHE A 471 -34.50 12.00 -61.89
N LEU A 472 -34.92 11.06 -62.74
CA LEU A 472 -36.30 10.96 -63.23
C LEU A 472 -37.25 10.32 -62.22
N GLY A 473 -36.72 9.40 -61.42
CA GLY A 473 -37.49 8.75 -60.37
C GLY A 473 -36.91 7.42 -59.91
N SER A 474 -37.53 6.88 -58.87
CA SER A 474 -37.23 5.57 -58.30
C SER A 474 -38.42 4.63 -58.50
N LEU A 475 -38.14 3.42 -58.98
CA LEU A 475 -39.14 2.39 -59.22
C LEU A 475 -39.08 1.35 -58.11
N PRO A 476 -40.20 1.07 -57.42
CA PRO A 476 -40.22 0.13 -56.31
C PRO A 476 -40.06 -1.31 -56.80
N ARG A 477 -39.41 -2.15 -55.99
CA ARG A 477 -39.31 -3.58 -56.29
C ARG A 477 -40.69 -4.25 -56.19
N PRO A 478 -41.13 -5.02 -57.20
CA PRO A 478 -42.36 -5.79 -57.09
C PRO A 478 -42.29 -6.84 -55.98
N ASN A 479 -43.42 -7.08 -55.33
CA ASN A 479 -43.51 -8.13 -54.31
C ASN A 479 -43.50 -9.50 -55.00
N LYS A 480 -42.94 -10.54 -54.34
CA LYS A 480 -42.61 -11.88 -54.91
C LYS A 480 -43.76 -12.67 -55.58
N LYS A 481 -44.98 -12.12 -55.65
CA LYS A 481 -46.19 -12.74 -56.20
C LYS A 481 -46.68 -12.11 -57.51
N MET A 482 -46.04 -11.07 -58.03
CA MET A 482 -46.48 -10.36 -59.25
C MET A 482 -45.71 -10.82 -60.49
N THR A 483 -46.40 -10.94 -61.62
CA THR A 483 -45.82 -11.28 -62.94
C THR A 483 -45.05 -10.08 -63.53
N ASN A 484 -44.38 -10.27 -64.69
CA ASN A 484 -43.41 -9.29 -65.23
C ASN A 484 -44.02 -7.98 -65.80
N ILE A 485 -45.35 -7.91 -66.01
CA ILE A 485 -46.05 -6.70 -66.53
C ILE A 485 -47.07 -6.23 -65.48
N ILE A 486 -46.61 -5.43 -64.53
CA ILE A 486 -47.38 -5.10 -63.31
C ILE A 486 -48.45 -4.03 -63.57
N LEU A 487 -48.27 -3.18 -64.58
CA LEU A 487 -49.24 -2.12 -64.91
C LEU A 487 -50.58 -2.67 -65.43
N GLN A 488 -50.58 -3.83 -66.10
CA GLN A 488 -51.79 -4.44 -66.65
C GLN A 488 -52.70 -5.06 -65.56
N GLU A 489 -52.14 -5.39 -64.39
CA GLU A 489 -52.86 -6.03 -63.28
C GLU A 489 -53.41 -5.03 -62.24
N GLN A 490 -52.75 -3.88 -62.01
CA GLN A 490 -53.16 -2.88 -61.00
C GLN A 490 -52.89 -1.40 -61.43
N PRO A 491 -53.79 -0.76 -62.21
CA PRO A 491 -53.58 0.58 -62.76
C PRO A 491 -53.45 1.71 -61.71
N ASN A 492 -54.01 1.53 -60.51
CA ASN A 492 -53.99 2.51 -59.41
C ASN A 492 -52.94 2.20 -58.32
N SER A 493 -51.93 1.37 -58.61
CA SER A 493 -50.91 1.00 -57.63
C SER A 493 -49.81 2.06 -57.46
N LEU A 494 -49.08 1.97 -56.34
CA LEU A 494 -47.83 2.71 -56.13
C LEU A 494 -46.81 2.48 -57.25
N PHE A 495 -46.82 1.28 -57.84
CA PHE A 495 -45.99 0.92 -58.98
C PHE A 495 -46.38 1.75 -60.20
N SER A 496 -47.65 1.75 -60.61
CA SER A 496 -48.15 2.51 -61.76
C SER A 496 -47.94 4.03 -61.61
N GLN A 497 -48.10 4.58 -60.40
CA GLN A 497 -47.79 5.99 -60.16
C GLN A 497 -46.30 6.32 -60.27
N ALA A 498 -45.40 5.40 -59.89
CA ALA A 498 -43.97 5.61 -60.06
C ALA A 498 -43.58 5.69 -61.55
N TYR A 499 -44.15 4.85 -62.41
CA TYR A 499 -43.94 4.90 -63.86
C TYR A 499 -44.54 6.16 -64.49
N ARG A 500 -45.78 6.54 -64.12
CA ARG A 500 -46.40 7.80 -64.58
C ARG A 500 -45.60 9.03 -64.18
N ARG A 501 -44.99 9.02 -62.98
CA ARG A 501 -44.09 10.09 -62.54
C ARG A 501 -42.83 10.18 -63.40
N VAL A 502 -42.19 9.04 -63.71
CA VAL A 502 -41.03 9.01 -64.61
C VAL A 502 -41.42 9.54 -65.99
N LEU A 503 -42.54 9.10 -66.56
CA LEU A 503 -43.06 9.60 -67.85
C LEU A 503 -43.36 11.10 -67.83
N SER A 504 -43.95 11.62 -66.75
CA SER A 504 -44.21 13.04 -66.57
C SER A 504 -42.91 13.84 -66.59
N GLN A 505 -41.86 13.39 -65.90
CA GLN A 505 -40.55 14.04 -65.92
C GLN A 505 -39.91 14.03 -67.32
N ILE A 506 -40.03 12.91 -68.04
CA ILE A 506 -39.53 12.80 -69.43
C ILE A 506 -40.25 13.78 -70.35
N THR A 507 -41.57 13.90 -70.22
CA THR A 507 -42.40 14.80 -71.04
C THR A 507 -42.12 16.27 -70.71
N ILE A 508 -41.97 16.61 -69.42
CA ILE A 508 -41.62 17.97 -68.96
C ILE A 508 -40.22 18.38 -69.45
N ALA A 509 -39.28 17.44 -69.50
CA ALA A 509 -37.92 17.71 -69.99
C ALA A 509 -37.86 17.95 -71.51
N ASN A 510 -38.90 17.57 -72.27
CA ASN A 510 -38.95 17.65 -73.73
C ASN A 510 -40.31 18.21 -74.23
N PRO A 511 -40.65 19.47 -73.93
CA PRO A 511 -41.98 20.02 -74.23
C PRO A 511 -42.25 20.21 -75.73
N ASP A 512 -41.20 20.45 -76.53
CA ASP A 512 -41.31 20.81 -77.95
C ASP A 512 -41.10 19.62 -78.92
N LYS A 513 -40.95 18.39 -78.39
CA LYS A 513 -40.71 17.18 -79.21
C LYS A 513 -41.92 16.25 -79.18
N ASN A 514 -42.52 16.03 -80.34
CA ASN A 514 -43.50 14.96 -80.59
C ASN A 514 -43.45 14.61 -82.09
N PRO A 515 -43.06 13.39 -82.49
CA PRO A 515 -42.77 12.20 -81.68
C PRO A 515 -41.45 12.27 -80.88
N ILE A 516 -41.32 11.44 -79.83
CA ILE A 516 -40.10 11.30 -79.00
C ILE A 516 -39.55 9.87 -79.13
N THR A 517 -38.26 9.73 -79.43
CA THR A 517 -37.55 8.44 -79.46
C THR A 517 -36.54 8.34 -78.33
N VAL A 518 -36.70 7.37 -77.43
CA VAL A 518 -35.81 7.17 -76.27
C VAL A 518 -35.18 5.79 -76.27
N ILE A 519 -33.93 5.73 -75.82
CA ILE A 519 -33.24 4.47 -75.55
C ILE A 519 -33.33 4.17 -74.05
N VAL A 520 -33.68 2.94 -73.69
CA VAL A 520 -33.61 2.45 -72.32
C VAL A 520 -32.45 1.48 -72.22
N THR A 521 -31.44 1.80 -71.42
CA THR A 521 -30.26 0.95 -71.19
C THR A 521 -29.86 0.95 -69.71
N SER A 522 -28.93 0.08 -69.33
CA SER A 522 -28.44 -0.05 -67.96
C SER A 522 -26.91 -0.16 -67.90
N SER A 523 -26.36 -0.15 -66.69
CA SER A 523 -24.93 -0.34 -66.43
C SER A 523 -24.52 -1.78 -66.73
N ILE A 524 -25.23 -2.73 -66.11
CA ILE A 524 -24.93 -4.17 -66.16
C ILE A 524 -26.19 -4.98 -66.47
N PHE A 525 -25.99 -6.27 -66.74
CA PHE A 525 -27.09 -7.21 -66.93
C PHE A 525 -27.93 -7.36 -65.65
N GLY A 526 -29.25 -7.42 -65.82
CA GLY A 526 -30.19 -7.70 -64.73
C GLY A 526 -30.68 -6.49 -63.93
N GLU A 527 -30.33 -5.25 -64.30
CA GLU A 527 -30.86 -4.05 -63.59
C GLU A 527 -32.34 -3.75 -63.89
N GLY A 528 -32.95 -4.50 -64.81
CA GLY A 528 -34.38 -4.43 -65.14
C GLY A 528 -34.74 -3.45 -66.25
N LYS A 529 -33.77 -3.04 -67.09
CA LYS A 529 -33.98 -2.11 -68.23
C LYS A 529 -35.18 -2.49 -69.12
N SER A 530 -35.32 -3.78 -69.46
CA SER A 530 -36.36 -4.29 -70.35
C SER A 530 -37.74 -4.26 -69.71
N GLU A 531 -37.81 -4.54 -68.40
CA GLU A 531 -39.04 -4.40 -67.61
C GLU A 531 -39.44 -2.92 -67.52
N VAL A 532 -38.47 -2.04 -67.29
CA VAL A 532 -38.70 -0.58 -67.24
C VAL A 532 -39.20 -0.08 -68.59
N ALA A 533 -38.59 -0.50 -69.70
CA ALA A 533 -39.02 -0.15 -71.06
C ALA A 533 -40.46 -0.59 -71.33
N ALA A 534 -40.80 -1.86 -71.03
CA ALA A 534 -42.14 -2.42 -71.24
C ALA A 534 -43.21 -1.68 -70.42
N ASN A 535 -42.95 -1.43 -69.14
CA ASN A 535 -43.91 -0.76 -68.26
C ASN A 535 -44.03 0.76 -68.57
N LEU A 536 -42.94 1.43 -68.99
CA LEU A 536 -43.01 2.81 -69.46
C LEU A 536 -43.85 2.93 -70.74
N ALA A 537 -43.68 2.00 -71.68
CA ALA A 537 -44.45 1.96 -72.92
C ALA A 537 -45.95 1.80 -72.65
N LEU A 538 -46.30 0.82 -71.81
CA LEU A 538 -47.68 0.55 -71.43
C LEU A 538 -48.31 1.77 -70.72
N ALA A 539 -47.58 2.38 -69.78
CA ALA A 539 -48.05 3.58 -69.08
C ALA A 539 -48.24 4.78 -70.02
N LYS A 540 -47.45 4.90 -71.10
CA LYS A 540 -47.59 5.96 -72.11
C LYS A 540 -48.74 5.69 -73.08
N ALA A 541 -48.95 4.42 -73.46
CA ALA A 541 -50.08 4.00 -74.30
C ALA A 541 -51.43 4.20 -73.58
N GLU A 542 -51.50 3.92 -72.27
CA GLU A 542 -52.67 4.23 -71.43
C GLU A 542 -53.03 5.72 -71.42
N LEU A 543 -52.05 6.60 -71.59
CA LEU A 543 -52.26 8.05 -71.68
C LEU A 543 -52.70 8.52 -73.08
N GLY A 544 -52.89 7.59 -74.02
CA GLY A 544 -53.47 7.84 -75.35
C GLY A 544 -52.47 8.05 -76.49
N SER A 545 -51.16 8.03 -76.22
CA SER A 545 -50.13 8.14 -77.26
C SER A 545 -49.98 6.84 -78.06
N GLN A 546 -49.68 6.93 -79.36
CA GLN A 546 -49.25 5.75 -80.15
C GLN A 546 -47.81 5.40 -79.79
N VAL A 547 -47.60 4.21 -79.23
CA VAL A 547 -46.30 3.78 -78.69
C VAL A 547 -45.75 2.57 -79.44
N LEU A 548 -44.48 2.62 -79.81
CA LEU A 548 -43.72 1.50 -80.36
C LEU A 548 -42.58 1.11 -79.42
N ILE A 549 -42.47 -0.17 -79.08
CA ILE A 549 -41.28 -0.74 -78.43
C ILE A 549 -40.46 -1.50 -79.47
N ILE A 550 -39.15 -1.30 -79.47
CA ILE A 550 -38.20 -2.04 -80.30
C ILE A 550 -37.22 -2.77 -79.38
N ASP A 551 -37.20 -4.11 -79.41
CA ASP A 551 -36.20 -4.92 -78.71
C ASP A 551 -34.87 -4.93 -79.50
N ALA A 552 -33.96 -4.04 -79.12
CA ALA A 552 -32.62 -3.92 -79.72
C ALA A 552 -31.55 -4.71 -78.97
N ASP A 553 -31.89 -5.44 -77.91
CA ASP A 553 -30.99 -6.37 -77.21
C ASP A 553 -30.92 -7.71 -77.95
N LEU A 554 -30.41 -7.67 -79.19
CA LEU A 554 -30.21 -8.88 -80.01
C LEU A 554 -29.35 -9.96 -79.30
N PRO A 555 -28.31 -9.62 -78.51
CA PRO A 555 -27.54 -10.63 -77.78
C PRO A 555 -28.36 -11.37 -76.72
N ASN A 556 -29.29 -10.70 -76.02
CA ASN A 556 -30.07 -11.32 -74.96
C ASN A 556 -31.51 -10.76 -74.87
N PRO A 557 -32.38 -11.07 -75.85
CA PRO A 557 -33.69 -10.44 -75.99
C PRO A 557 -34.65 -10.85 -74.88
N GLN A 558 -35.16 -9.85 -74.16
CA GLN A 558 -36.05 -10.05 -73.00
C GLN A 558 -37.52 -9.77 -73.32
N GLN A 559 -37.84 -8.96 -74.33
CA GLN A 559 -39.24 -8.54 -74.57
C GLN A 559 -40.14 -9.74 -74.90
N GLN A 560 -39.65 -10.73 -75.64
CA GLN A 560 -40.37 -11.98 -75.91
C GLN A 560 -40.86 -12.69 -74.62
N ARG A 561 -40.04 -12.67 -73.55
CA ARG A 561 -40.34 -13.31 -72.28
C ARG A 561 -41.26 -12.45 -71.41
N ILE A 562 -41.12 -11.13 -71.49
CA ILE A 562 -41.97 -10.18 -70.77
C ILE A 562 -43.39 -10.28 -71.30
N TRP A 563 -43.57 -10.25 -72.62
CA TRP A 563 -44.88 -10.24 -73.28
C TRP A 563 -45.43 -11.63 -73.61
N SER A 564 -44.67 -12.70 -73.34
CA SER A 564 -45.06 -14.10 -73.64
C SER A 564 -45.42 -14.32 -75.12
N LEU A 565 -44.53 -13.87 -76.02
CA LEU A 565 -44.70 -13.95 -77.47
C LEU A 565 -43.57 -14.76 -78.13
N ASP A 566 -43.88 -15.44 -79.23
CA ASP A 566 -42.89 -16.14 -80.05
C ASP A 566 -42.00 -15.14 -80.80
N ASN A 567 -40.70 -15.41 -80.90
CA ASN A 567 -39.70 -14.49 -81.50
C ASN A 567 -39.23 -14.94 -82.89
N ASP A 568 -40.18 -15.36 -83.74
CA ASP A 568 -39.89 -15.96 -85.05
C ASP A 568 -39.54 -14.93 -86.13
N GLN A 569 -39.94 -13.67 -85.96
CA GLN A 569 -39.61 -12.55 -86.86
C GLN A 569 -39.48 -11.27 -86.04
N GLY A 570 -38.47 -10.45 -86.32
CA GLY A 570 -38.25 -9.22 -85.57
C GLY A 570 -37.19 -8.29 -86.16
N LEU A 571 -36.60 -7.45 -85.33
CA LEU A 571 -35.68 -6.38 -85.70
C LEU A 571 -34.50 -6.90 -86.54
N SER A 572 -33.87 -8.00 -86.12
CA SER A 572 -32.73 -8.57 -86.85
C SER A 572 -33.11 -8.99 -88.28
N ASP A 573 -34.32 -9.51 -88.48
CA ASP A 573 -34.84 -9.92 -89.77
C ASP A 573 -35.20 -8.71 -90.66
N ILE A 574 -35.75 -7.63 -90.07
CA ILE A 574 -36.00 -6.39 -90.79
C ILE A 574 -34.69 -5.75 -91.25
N LEU A 575 -33.69 -5.67 -90.36
CA LEU A 575 -32.37 -5.09 -90.67
C LEU A 575 -31.60 -5.93 -91.69
N ALA A 576 -31.77 -7.26 -91.66
CA ALA A 576 -31.24 -8.18 -92.66
C ALA A 576 -32.05 -8.20 -93.98
N ARG A 577 -33.10 -7.37 -94.12
CA ARG A 577 -34.01 -7.29 -95.29
C ARG A 577 -34.74 -8.61 -95.61
N LYS A 578 -34.98 -9.45 -94.61
CA LYS A 578 -35.71 -10.72 -94.75
C LYS A 578 -37.22 -10.56 -94.58
N THR A 579 -37.65 -9.52 -93.85
CA THR A 579 -39.06 -9.24 -93.53
C THR A 579 -39.36 -7.74 -93.65
N GLN A 580 -40.61 -7.37 -93.94
CA GLN A 580 -41.10 -5.99 -93.97
C GLN A 580 -41.59 -5.52 -92.60
N LEU A 581 -41.54 -4.21 -92.33
CA LEU A 581 -41.92 -3.62 -91.04
C LEU A 581 -43.35 -4.01 -90.62
N SER A 582 -44.31 -3.93 -91.54
CA SER A 582 -45.73 -4.24 -91.31
C SER A 582 -46.00 -5.68 -90.86
N LEU A 583 -45.16 -6.65 -91.23
CA LEU A 583 -45.30 -8.06 -90.85
C LEU A 583 -44.63 -8.39 -89.52
N ALA A 584 -43.63 -7.61 -89.12
CA ALA A 584 -42.84 -7.84 -87.90
C ALA A 584 -43.39 -7.09 -86.68
N ILE A 585 -44.31 -6.14 -86.88
CA ILE A 585 -45.01 -5.45 -85.80
C ILE A 585 -46.06 -6.39 -85.17
N LYS A 586 -46.03 -6.50 -83.84
CA LYS A 586 -47.04 -7.21 -83.05
C LYS A 586 -47.85 -6.22 -82.23
N ASN A 587 -49.17 -6.25 -82.38
CA ASN A 587 -50.06 -5.45 -81.55
C ASN A 587 -50.20 -6.06 -80.14
N ILE A 588 -49.87 -5.29 -79.12
CA ILE A 588 -49.87 -5.73 -77.72
C ILE A 588 -51.14 -5.27 -77.00
N SER A 589 -51.46 -3.98 -77.14
CA SER A 589 -52.67 -3.40 -76.56
C SER A 589 -53.11 -2.16 -77.36
N LYS A 590 -54.16 -1.47 -76.91
CA LYS A 590 -54.64 -0.25 -77.55
C LYS A 590 -53.51 0.81 -77.54
N ASN A 591 -53.08 1.24 -78.72
CA ASN A 591 -52.00 2.20 -78.93
C ASN A 591 -50.59 1.71 -78.52
N LEU A 592 -50.38 0.39 -78.41
CA LEU A 592 -49.06 -0.18 -78.11
C LEU A 592 -48.71 -1.32 -79.06
N ASP A 593 -47.64 -1.09 -79.82
CA ASP A 593 -47.06 -2.05 -80.75
C ASP A 593 -45.62 -2.41 -80.35
N LEU A 594 -45.19 -3.61 -80.72
CA LEU A 594 -43.88 -4.18 -80.36
C LEU A 594 -43.21 -4.82 -81.56
N ILE A 595 -41.92 -4.50 -81.74
CA ILE A 595 -41.00 -5.23 -82.61
C ILE A 595 -40.06 -6.03 -81.70
N LEU A 596 -40.17 -7.35 -81.78
CA LEU A 596 -39.26 -8.27 -81.08
C LEU A 596 -37.88 -8.28 -81.73
N ALA A 597 -36.88 -8.88 -81.08
CA ALA A 597 -35.50 -8.89 -81.59
C ALA A 597 -35.33 -9.70 -82.88
N GLY A 598 -36.13 -10.75 -83.08
CA GLY A 598 -36.01 -11.69 -84.21
C GLY A 598 -34.92 -12.74 -83.99
N HIS A 599 -34.49 -13.36 -85.08
CA HIS A 599 -33.47 -14.42 -85.05
C HIS A 599 -32.12 -13.95 -84.49
N GLN A 600 -31.38 -14.87 -83.86
CA GLN A 600 -30.01 -14.61 -83.41
C GLN A 600 -29.08 -14.39 -84.60
N VAL A 601 -28.20 -13.38 -84.48
CA VAL A 601 -27.27 -12.96 -85.52
C VAL A 601 -25.83 -13.01 -85.00
N ILE A 602 -24.89 -13.39 -85.87
CA ILE A 602 -23.46 -13.55 -85.52
C ILE A 602 -22.82 -12.20 -85.19
N ASN A 603 -23.19 -11.14 -85.90
CA ASN A 603 -22.68 -9.78 -85.68
C ASN A 603 -23.84 -8.76 -85.55
N PRO A 604 -24.41 -8.59 -84.35
CA PRO A 604 -25.46 -7.61 -84.08
C PRO A 604 -25.07 -6.18 -84.45
N LEU A 605 -23.83 -5.77 -84.15
CA LEU A 605 -23.39 -4.37 -84.27
C LEU A 605 -23.43 -3.86 -85.72
N ALA A 606 -23.11 -4.73 -86.69
CA ALA A 606 -23.15 -4.39 -88.11
C ALA A 606 -24.57 -4.06 -88.62
N LEU A 607 -25.61 -4.64 -88.01
CA LEU A 607 -27.00 -4.38 -88.40
C LEU A 607 -27.48 -3.00 -87.93
N PHE A 608 -27.02 -2.55 -86.76
CA PHE A 608 -27.38 -1.24 -86.21
C PHE A 608 -26.71 -0.07 -86.92
N ASN A 609 -25.53 -0.27 -87.52
CA ASN A 609 -24.83 0.71 -88.34
C ASN A 609 -25.28 0.68 -89.83
N SER A 610 -26.52 0.26 -90.12
CA SER A 610 -27.04 0.18 -91.48
C SER A 610 -28.06 1.27 -91.79
N ASP A 611 -28.15 1.69 -93.06
CA ASP A 611 -29.18 2.64 -93.55
C ASP A 611 -30.61 2.12 -93.30
N LYS A 612 -30.77 0.80 -93.14
CA LYS A 612 -32.07 0.18 -92.89
C LYS A 612 -32.59 0.47 -91.48
N MET A 613 -31.70 0.56 -90.49
CA MET A 613 -32.08 0.97 -89.12
C MET A 613 -32.59 2.40 -89.10
N GLU A 614 -31.95 3.28 -89.86
CA GLU A 614 -32.38 4.67 -89.99
C GLU A 614 -33.72 4.80 -90.70
N SER A 615 -33.88 4.08 -91.81
CA SER A 615 -35.17 4.02 -92.53
C SER A 615 -36.30 3.50 -91.63
N LEU A 616 -36.03 2.49 -90.79
CA LEU A 616 -37.00 1.94 -89.85
C LEU A 616 -37.45 2.97 -88.81
N LEU A 617 -36.51 3.75 -88.27
CA LEU A 617 -36.84 4.81 -87.32
C LEU A 617 -37.66 5.92 -87.99
N TYR A 618 -37.28 6.37 -89.18
CA TYR A 618 -38.06 7.37 -89.92
C TYR A 618 -39.48 6.90 -90.25
N GLU A 619 -39.64 5.67 -90.73
CA GLU A 619 -40.96 5.06 -91.00
C GLU A 619 -41.81 4.94 -89.73
N SER A 620 -41.17 4.66 -88.58
CA SER A 620 -41.85 4.59 -87.29
C SER A 620 -42.28 5.96 -86.76
N LEU A 621 -41.49 7.01 -87.00
CA LEU A 621 -41.80 8.39 -86.57
C LEU A 621 -43.05 8.96 -87.25
N GLU A 622 -43.44 8.46 -88.42
CA GLU A 622 -44.68 8.87 -89.10
C GLU A 622 -45.94 8.33 -88.42
N THR A 623 -45.84 7.22 -87.68
CA THR A 623 -47.00 6.49 -87.13
C THR A 623 -47.09 6.57 -85.61
N TYR A 624 -45.96 6.67 -84.90
CA TYR A 624 -45.90 6.59 -83.44
C TYR A 624 -45.43 7.89 -82.81
N ASP A 625 -46.14 8.33 -81.75
CA ASP A 625 -45.79 9.51 -80.94
C ASP A 625 -44.63 9.23 -79.98
N PHE A 626 -44.43 7.97 -79.59
CA PHE A 626 -43.41 7.60 -78.60
C PHE A 626 -42.74 6.27 -78.96
N ILE A 627 -41.44 6.30 -79.23
CA ILE A 627 -40.66 5.12 -79.61
C ILE A 627 -39.67 4.80 -78.49
N ILE A 628 -39.72 3.57 -77.97
CA ILE A 628 -38.80 3.08 -76.94
C ILE A 628 -37.92 1.99 -77.53
N ILE A 629 -36.61 2.19 -77.47
CA ILE A 629 -35.63 1.20 -77.88
C ILE A 629 -35.02 0.55 -76.64
N ASP A 630 -35.32 -0.72 -76.39
CA ASP A 630 -34.68 -1.51 -75.32
C ASP A 630 -33.30 -1.93 -75.78
N ALA A 631 -32.27 -1.29 -75.23
CA ALA A 631 -30.89 -1.47 -75.65
C ALA A 631 -30.07 -2.21 -74.58
N PRO A 632 -29.14 -3.09 -75.01
CA PRO A 632 -28.33 -3.91 -74.11
C PRO A 632 -27.43 -3.06 -73.16
N PRO A 633 -26.94 -3.60 -72.03
CA PRO A 633 -26.22 -2.83 -71.00
C PRO A 633 -24.89 -2.23 -71.49
N LEU A 634 -24.59 -0.98 -71.11
CA LEU A 634 -23.45 -0.21 -71.59
C LEU A 634 -22.08 -0.83 -71.32
N LEU A 635 -21.93 -1.60 -70.24
CA LEU A 635 -20.65 -2.25 -69.94
C LEU A 635 -20.33 -3.39 -70.91
N LEU A 636 -21.34 -3.99 -71.55
CA LEU A 636 -21.21 -5.25 -72.27
C LEU A 636 -21.20 -5.09 -73.80
N ASN A 637 -21.59 -3.93 -74.34
CA ASN A 637 -21.69 -3.72 -75.79
C ASN A 637 -21.79 -2.24 -76.19
N ASP A 638 -21.56 -1.97 -77.47
CA ASP A 638 -21.61 -0.63 -78.07
C ASP A 638 -22.82 -0.41 -79.01
N ILE A 639 -23.88 -1.24 -78.94
CA ILE A 639 -25.09 -1.05 -79.78
C ILE A 639 -25.73 0.30 -79.48
N THR A 640 -25.84 0.66 -78.20
CA THR A 640 -26.34 1.97 -77.76
C THR A 640 -25.55 3.14 -78.38
N LEU A 641 -24.23 2.97 -78.58
CA LEU A 641 -23.39 3.99 -79.22
C LEU A 641 -23.84 4.27 -80.66
N GLN A 642 -24.17 3.22 -81.41
CA GLN A 642 -24.56 3.33 -82.83
C GLN A 642 -25.93 3.95 -83.02
N ILE A 643 -26.89 3.62 -82.14
CA ILE A 643 -28.27 4.13 -82.27
C ILE A 643 -28.48 5.49 -81.58
N SER A 644 -27.69 5.83 -80.56
CA SER A 644 -27.89 7.06 -79.77
C SER A 644 -27.96 8.36 -80.57
N PRO A 645 -27.17 8.59 -81.65
CA PRO A 645 -27.25 9.82 -82.43
C PRO A 645 -28.57 9.97 -83.21
N LYS A 646 -29.30 8.86 -83.42
CA LYS A 646 -30.57 8.79 -84.16
C LYS A 646 -31.79 8.86 -83.23
N THR A 647 -31.58 9.19 -81.95
CA THR A 647 -32.63 9.22 -80.92
C THR A 647 -32.57 10.51 -80.11
N ASP A 648 -33.65 10.85 -79.42
CA ASP A 648 -33.73 12.09 -78.63
C ASP A 648 -32.98 12.02 -77.31
N GLY A 649 -32.74 10.81 -76.78
CA GLY A 649 -31.83 10.59 -75.68
C GLY A 649 -32.04 9.29 -74.93
N ILE A 650 -31.26 9.11 -73.87
CA ILE A 650 -31.14 7.85 -73.12
C ILE A 650 -31.75 7.99 -71.72
N ILE A 651 -32.60 7.04 -71.37
CA ILE A 651 -33.04 6.74 -70.01
C ILE A 651 -32.11 5.66 -69.45
N PHE A 652 -31.35 6.04 -68.43
CA PHE A 652 -30.36 5.16 -67.83
C PHE A 652 -30.88 4.50 -66.56
N VAL A 653 -30.96 3.18 -66.55
CA VAL A 653 -31.54 2.38 -65.47
C VAL A 653 -30.42 1.79 -64.60
N VAL A 654 -30.49 2.04 -63.29
CA VAL A 654 -29.55 1.50 -62.29
C VAL A 654 -30.29 0.74 -61.21
N ASN A 655 -29.74 -0.39 -60.75
CA ASN A 655 -30.29 -1.15 -59.63
C ASN A 655 -29.30 -1.20 -58.44
N PRO A 656 -29.64 -0.61 -57.27
CA PRO A 656 -28.74 -0.48 -56.11
C PRO A 656 -28.31 -1.83 -55.50
N GLU A 657 -29.15 -2.86 -55.59
CA GLU A 657 -28.81 -4.18 -55.04
C GLU A 657 -27.84 -4.97 -55.95
N LYS A 658 -27.73 -4.60 -57.22
CA LYS A 658 -26.94 -5.34 -58.22
C LYS A 658 -25.65 -4.62 -58.62
N LEU A 659 -25.63 -3.30 -58.57
CA LEU A 659 -24.48 -2.51 -59.02
C LEU A 659 -23.45 -2.32 -57.90
N GLU A 660 -22.22 -2.78 -58.16
CA GLU A 660 -21.06 -2.53 -57.31
C GLU A 660 -20.48 -1.13 -57.56
N THR A 661 -19.90 -0.53 -56.51
CA THR A 661 -19.35 0.84 -56.57
C THR A 661 -18.27 0.99 -57.63
N THR A 662 -17.38 0.00 -57.78
CA THR A 662 -16.30 -0.02 -58.76
C THR A 662 -16.83 -0.03 -60.19
N THR A 663 -17.83 -0.89 -60.46
CA THR A 663 -18.49 -0.97 -61.76
C THR A 663 -19.29 0.29 -62.08
N ALA A 664 -19.94 0.91 -61.10
CA ALA A 664 -20.67 2.17 -61.28
C ALA A 664 -19.76 3.30 -61.76
N ILE A 665 -18.54 3.39 -61.20
CA ILE A 665 -17.54 4.38 -61.61
C ILE A 665 -17.11 4.13 -63.07
N GLN A 666 -16.82 2.89 -63.45
CA GLN A 666 -16.44 2.54 -64.83
C GLN A 666 -17.53 2.92 -65.84
N VAL A 667 -18.80 2.63 -65.53
CA VAL A 667 -19.91 2.99 -66.42
C VAL A 667 -20.12 4.51 -66.48
N GLN A 668 -19.89 5.23 -65.37
CA GLN A 668 -19.91 6.69 -65.39
C GLN A 668 -18.82 7.26 -66.31
N GLU A 669 -17.63 6.65 -66.34
CA GLU A 669 -16.56 7.03 -67.26
C GLU A 669 -16.95 6.77 -68.73
N ILE A 670 -17.58 5.63 -69.02
CA ILE A 670 -18.13 5.33 -70.36
C ILE A 670 -19.15 6.39 -70.78
N LEU A 671 -20.10 6.72 -69.89
CA LEU A 671 -21.13 7.72 -70.16
C LEU A 671 -20.54 9.10 -70.49
N LYS A 672 -19.51 9.51 -69.74
CA LYS A 672 -18.79 10.76 -69.98
C LYS A 672 -17.96 10.73 -71.27
N LYS A 673 -17.25 9.63 -71.52
CA LYS A 673 -16.34 9.47 -72.66
C LYS A 673 -17.06 9.61 -74.00
N TYR A 674 -18.24 8.98 -74.13
CA TYR A 674 -19.01 8.98 -75.38
C TYR A 674 -20.05 10.10 -75.48
N GLN A 675 -20.15 10.97 -74.46
CA GLN A 675 -21.05 12.14 -74.44
C GLN A 675 -22.51 11.80 -74.80
N TYR A 676 -23.02 10.69 -74.26
CA TYR A 676 -24.41 10.30 -74.45
C TYR A 676 -25.38 11.39 -73.98
N ASN A 677 -26.40 11.69 -74.79
CA ASN A 677 -27.47 12.59 -74.37
C ASN A 677 -28.40 11.88 -73.37
N LEU A 678 -28.11 11.99 -72.08
CA LEU A 678 -28.87 11.36 -71.01
C LEU A 678 -30.07 12.23 -70.61
N LEU A 679 -31.28 11.76 -70.90
CA LEU A 679 -32.53 12.38 -70.45
C LEU A 679 -32.69 12.25 -68.93
N GLY A 680 -32.20 11.15 -68.37
CA GLY A 680 -32.00 11.04 -66.94
C GLY A 680 -31.88 9.61 -66.41
N LEU A 681 -31.70 9.54 -65.09
CA LEU A 681 -31.44 8.36 -64.30
C LEU A 681 -32.73 7.84 -63.66
N VAL A 682 -32.99 6.55 -63.83
CA VAL A 682 -34.06 5.79 -63.17
C VAL A 682 -33.42 4.76 -62.24
N VAL A 683 -33.75 4.83 -60.95
CA VAL A 683 -33.28 3.84 -59.97
C VAL A 683 -34.33 2.75 -59.80
N ASN A 684 -34.07 1.56 -60.32
CA ASN A 684 -35.00 0.43 -60.28
C ASN A 684 -34.75 -0.49 -59.08
N GLY A 685 -35.77 -1.22 -58.64
CA GLY A 685 -35.65 -2.24 -57.60
C GLY A 685 -35.55 -1.70 -56.17
N VAL A 686 -36.06 -0.49 -55.92
CA VAL A 686 -35.95 0.16 -54.62
C VAL A 686 -36.83 -0.53 -53.58
N ARG A 687 -36.23 -0.81 -52.41
CA ARG A 687 -36.92 -1.41 -51.25
C ARG A 687 -37.55 -0.34 -50.37
N ILE A 688 -38.87 -0.28 -50.39
CA ILE A 688 -39.68 0.68 -49.63
C ILE A 688 -39.44 0.58 -48.09
N ASP A 689 -39.05 -0.59 -47.59
CA ASP A 689 -38.80 -0.86 -46.16
C ASP A 689 -37.41 -0.45 -45.65
N ARG A 690 -36.45 -0.23 -46.56
CA ARG A 690 -35.03 0.01 -46.22
C ARG A 690 -34.52 1.40 -46.57
N GLU A 691 -35.29 2.18 -47.34
CA GLU A 691 -34.87 3.50 -47.79
C GLU A 691 -35.41 4.65 -46.93
N SER A 692 -34.60 5.70 -46.83
CA SER A 692 -34.90 6.93 -46.09
C SER A 692 -35.55 8.03 -46.95
N GLU A 693 -35.83 7.76 -48.22
CA GLU A 693 -36.48 8.71 -49.14
C GLU A 693 -37.90 9.03 -48.64
N PRO A 694 -38.22 10.32 -48.36
CA PRO A 694 -39.52 10.73 -47.86
C PRO A 694 -40.67 10.28 -48.75
N TYR A 695 -40.47 10.28 -50.07
CA TYR A 695 -41.49 9.92 -51.05
C TYR A 695 -42.08 8.53 -50.80
N PHE A 696 -41.26 7.49 -50.64
CA PHE A 696 -41.77 6.13 -50.43
C PHE A 696 -42.42 5.94 -49.07
N ARG A 697 -41.98 6.70 -48.05
CA ARG A 697 -42.60 6.69 -46.72
C ARG A 697 -44.03 7.25 -46.77
N TYR A 698 -44.21 8.39 -47.44
CA TYR A 698 -45.52 9.03 -47.60
C TYR A 698 -46.43 8.29 -48.59
N ALA A 699 -45.87 7.77 -49.68
CA ALA A 699 -46.64 7.02 -50.65
C ALA A 699 -47.16 5.71 -50.04
N LYS A 700 -46.35 4.99 -49.24
CA LYS A 700 -46.83 3.79 -48.52
C LYS A 700 -47.98 4.10 -47.57
N SER A 701 -47.98 5.25 -46.87
CA SER A 701 -49.13 5.63 -46.04
C SER A 701 -50.37 5.99 -46.87
N TYR A 702 -50.20 6.65 -48.01
CA TYR A 702 -51.31 7.10 -48.86
C TYR A 702 -52.04 5.96 -49.60
N PHE A 703 -51.33 4.91 -50.01
CA PHE A 703 -51.94 3.77 -50.72
C PHE A 703 -52.35 2.59 -49.83
N ASN A 704 -51.92 2.59 -48.56
CA ASN A 704 -52.37 1.62 -47.57
C ASN A 704 -53.46 2.18 -46.64
N SER A 705 -53.87 3.43 -46.83
CA SER A 705 -55.13 3.98 -46.30
C SER A 705 -56.22 3.82 -47.35
#